data_AF-A0A517X3R8-F1
#
_entry.id   AF-A0A517X3R8-F1
#
_cell.length_a   1.000
_cell.length_b   1.000
_cell.length_c   1.000
_cell.angle_alpha   90.00
_cell.angle_beta   90.00
_cell.angle_gamma   90.00
#
_symmetry.space_group_name_H-M   'P 1'
#
loop_
_entity.id
_entity.type
_entity.pdbx_description
1 polymer ?
#
loop_
_entity_poly.entity_id
_entity_poly.type
_entity_poly.pdbx_seq_one_letter_code
_entity_poly.pdbx_strand_id
1 'polypeptide(L)'
;MLLKESKPSRNKQQYFGMVSLAVLGIASLALVVTTTMAVEGKQPQKEDVGLQGILPAEVPEDLSTESLEGLEGKWVQWEQQVSELLGKLYETDLTLNQQKQTLAALQAKIKEAQGQAALSEYCSRLQRRIDIANAVLKTLGQDWGAVKTAQMKSKQNELAAVAKSLKSYLNSLQNGDGWVEYLQLNELQKELKNNYSEVELLDLVKSLQAKFEARGALKDAEQRKFFNREQFKDLEKSVKAFLAESKASTSKIDVSKIRKQLTALVTNLEEYESSQSNKNAFEARKTYAQLRKELGRGLQPLTTALRNNYFNYNLRVMVAEDFINRLINDSTCEKGPVVDCILGAYVTGNQATTTEVGVDFKPSDSTLRFDLTLNGVTNSETSGTTSQAVIYTSGHHQIWGGKEINFDGDTFTTQPAWVQVDAHNTTVGASTNLDGIPLLSGLGRSMAYRRTAQLKGEAEAIAAQRVRDRVRPRFDEEVDDRITRANEKVGGQLNKRLRDNDLFPSARSFASTDSHLYIRTRLMDTGELAANSPPLSISSKDSVVLQLHESVMNNSLSRMGLEGRKISDQDLITEFEKSIADILDREVKLERPPVDPDKGPNILAFDKKDPIRVQISDNTVNLILRCGFEQKGETAVPTQIITVPLHFKVEGDKIHITRGDVKSSPVVRPDRIASQIARAGVVRSKMEKAFPNRVEPSQVKAKLENRTVYLHITDILANDGWLTVTVGNDLTVEKHDEVPPAVEETAAVN
;
A
#
# COMPACT_ATOMS: atom_id res chain seq x y z
N MET A 1 33.75 7.58 -40.18
CA MET A 1 34.16 7.76 -41.58
C MET A 1 33.42 8.97 -42.14
N LEU A 2 34.10 9.82 -42.93
CA LEU A 2 33.59 11.12 -43.42
C LEU A 2 32.97 11.00 -44.82
N LEU A 3 32.37 12.12 -45.29
CA LEU A 3 31.96 12.46 -46.67
C LEU A 3 30.59 11.91 -47.14
N LYS A 4 29.82 12.62 -47.99
CA LYS A 4 29.60 14.08 -48.22
C LYS A 4 28.34 14.20 -49.09
N GLU A 5 27.63 15.32 -49.06
CA GLU A 5 26.42 15.53 -49.88
C GLU A 5 26.74 15.69 -51.39
N SER A 6 25.79 15.29 -52.25
CA SER A 6 25.47 16.04 -53.48
C SER A 6 24.10 15.68 -54.11
N LYS A 7 23.34 16.75 -54.41
CA LYS A 7 22.34 16.94 -55.48
C LYS A 7 22.78 18.23 -56.22
N PRO A 8 22.19 18.73 -57.33
CA PRO A 8 20.91 18.36 -57.97
C PRO A 8 20.95 18.29 -59.54
N SER A 9 19.79 18.08 -60.18
CA SER A 9 19.36 18.85 -61.38
C SER A 9 17.85 18.63 -61.69
N ARG A 10 17.29 19.42 -62.63
CA ARG A 10 15.84 19.67 -62.82
C ARG A 10 15.55 20.00 -64.31
N ASN A 11 14.28 19.86 -64.76
CA ASN A 11 13.64 20.23 -66.07
C ASN A 11 13.19 19.00 -66.91
N LYS A 12 12.14 19.03 -67.75
CA LYS A 12 10.96 19.92 -68.06
C LYS A 12 9.90 19.02 -68.79
N GLN A 13 8.58 19.12 -68.55
CA GLN A 13 7.58 19.98 -69.26
C GLN A 13 7.42 19.58 -70.77
N GLN A 14 6.26 19.21 -71.36
CA GLN A 14 5.05 20.03 -71.64
C GLN A 14 3.83 19.27 -72.30
N TYR A 15 2.60 19.74 -71.99
CA TYR A 15 1.37 20.03 -72.80
C TYR A 15 0.59 19.09 -73.77
N PHE A 16 -0.76 19.12 -73.66
CA PHE A 16 -1.89 19.30 -74.64
C PHE A 16 -3.23 18.83 -73.99
N GLY A 17 -4.46 19.35 -74.20
CA GLY A 17 -4.98 20.60 -74.81
C GLY A 17 -6.50 20.57 -75.17
N MET A 18 -7.30 21.59 -74.75
CA MET A 18 -8.67 22.00 -75.21
C MET A 18 -9.86 21.00 -75.05
N VAL A 19 -11.18 21.32 -75.08
CA VAL A 19 -12.02 22.28 -75.88
C VAL A 19 -13.30 22.76 -75.12
N SER A 20 -13.82 23.96 -75.49
CA SER A 20 -15.05 24.71 -75.08
C SER A 20 -16.41 23.98 -75.24
N LEU A 21 -17.63 24.43 -74.88
CA LEU A 21 -18.38 25.74 -74.78
C LEU A 21 -19.51 25.63 -73.68
N ALA A 22 -20.45 26.55 -73.37
CA ALA A 22 -20.60 28.04 -73.27
C ALA A 22 -22.04 28.38 -72.75
N VAL A 23 -22.50 29.66 -72.80
CA VAL A 23 -23.89 30.20 -72.55
C VAL A 23 -24.38 30.24 -71.08
N LEU A 24 -25.04 31.25 -70.50
CA LEU A 24 -25.12 32.74 -70.60
C LEU A 24 -26.27 33.18 -69.66
N GLY A 25 -26.09 34.23 -68.85
CA GLY A 25 -27.15 34.81 -67.99
C GLY A 25 -26.58 35.98 -67.16
N ILE A 26 -27.08 37.20 -67.36
CA ILE A 26 -26.37 38.47 -67.05
C ILE A 26 -27.18 39.38 -66.09
N ALA A 27 -26.44 40.27 -65.40
CA ALA A 27 -26.84 41.43 -64.57
C ALA A 27 -27.06 41.12 -63.07
N SER A 28 -26.50 41.86 -62.11
CA SER A 28 -25.83 43.19 -62.09
C SER A 28 -24.73 43.23 -61.00
N LEU A 29 -23.45 43.64 -61.20
CA LEU A 29 -22.90 45.01 -61.40
C LEU A 29 -23.44 46.06 -60.39
N ALA A 30 -22.66 46.82 -59.62
CA ALA A 30 -21.18 46.99 -59.45
C ALA A 30 -20.88 47.51 -58.00
N LEU A 31 -19.67 47.84 -57.52
CA LEU A 31 -18.32 48.02 -58.12
C LEU A 31 -17.19 47.59 -57.13
N VAL A 32 -15.96 47.55 -57.66
CA VAL A 32 -14.66 47.08 -57.14
C VAL A 32 -13.88 48.10 -56.27
N VAL A 33 -13.17 47.62 -55.23
CA VAL A 33 -11.73 47.92 -54.98
C VAL A 33 -11.02 46.63 -54.54
N THR A 34 -9.86 46.35 -55.12
CA THR A 34 -9.06 45.12 -54.88
C THR A 34 -7.98 45.29 -53.81
N THR A 35 -7.87 44.33 -52.89
CA THR A 35 -6.58 43.97 -52.28
C THR A 35 -6.41 42.45 -52.23
N THR A 36 -5.29 41.97 -52.77
CA THR A 36 -4.92 40.55 -52.75
C THR A 36 -4.40 40.18 -51.35
N MET A 37 -5.17 39.41 -50.60
CA MET A 37 -4.67 38.66 -49.44
C MET A 37 -4.73 37.18 -49.75
N ALA A 38 -3.62 36.48 -49.51
CA ALA A 38 -3.55 35.04 -49.71
C ALA A 38 -4.56 34.35 -48.79
N VAL A 39 -5.49 33.59 -49.37
CA VAL A 39 -6.27 32.61 -48.61
C VAL A 39 -5.32 31.47 -48.29
N GLU A 40 -4.65 31.62 -47.14
CA GLU A 40 -3.95 30.54 -46.48
C GLU A 40 -4.97 29.41 -46.28
N GLY A 41 -4.76 28.31 -47.02
CA GLY A 41 -5.68 27.19 -47.00
C GLY A 41 -5.72 26.58 -45.63
N LYS A 42 -6.71 26.96 -44.80
CA LYS A 42 -7.06 26.23 -43.59
C LYS A 42 -7.35 24.80 -44.00
N GLN A 43 -6.39 23.90 -43.78
CA GLN A 43 -6.68 22.49 -43.66
C GLN A 43 -7.84 22.37 -42.67
N PRO A 44 -8.89 21.58 -42.97
CA PRO A 44 -9.98 21.40 -42.03
C PRO A 44 -9.37 20.93 -40.70
N GLN A 45 -9.66 21.67 -39.62
CA GLN A 45 -9.38 21.18 -38.28
C GLN A 45 -10.11 19.84 -38.17
N LYS A 46 -9.35 18.75 -38.00
CA LYS A 46 -9.96 17.45 -37.69
C LYS A 46 -10.91 17.66 -36.51
N GLU A 47 -12.14 17.21 -36.67
CA GLU A 47 -13.15 17.25 -35.62
C GLU A 47 -12.58 16.59 -34.35
N ASP A 48 -13.04 17.03 -33.18
CA ASP A 48 -12.64 16.44 -31.91
C ASP A 48 -13.32 15.07 -31.74
N VAL A 49 -12.68 14.07 -32.35
CA VAL A 49 -13.05 12.65 -32.36
C VAL A 49 -13.00 12.00 -30.96
N GLY A 50 -12.57 12.72 -29.92
CA GLY A 50 -12.66 12.25 -28.53
C GLY A 50 -11.98 10.89 -28.32
N LEU A 51 -12.76 9.86 -28.01
CA LEU A 51 -12.32 8.47 -27.78
C LEU A 51 -12.23 7.57 -29.03
N GLN A 52 -12.75 7.98 -30.19
CA GLN A 52 -12.81 7.15 -31.41
C GLN A 52 -11.40 6.70 -31.87
N GLY A 53 -11.12 5.40 -31.88
CA GLY A 53 -9.78 4.87 -32.17
C GLY A 53 -8.74 5.08 -31.05
N ILE A 54 -9.18 5.37 -29.83
CA ILE A 54 -8.42 5.17 -28.59
C ILE A 54 -8.95 3.94 -27.84
N LEU A 55 -10.28 3.81 -27.73
CA LEU A 55 -10.93 2.58 -27.29
C LEU A 55 -10.73 1.47 -28.34
N PRO A 56 -10.78 0.18 -27.94
CA PRO A 56 -10.91 -0.93 -28.88
C PRO A 56 -12.17 -0.79 -29.75
N ALA A 57 -12.19 -1.46 -30.90
CA ALA A 57 -13.27 -1.33 -31.89
C ALA A 57 -14.54 -2.12 -31.54
N GLU A 58 -14.45 -3.03 -30.58
CA GLU A 58 -15.52 -3.89 -30.08
C GLU A 58 -15.57 -3.76 -28.55
N VAL A 59 -16.72 -4.04 -27.94
CA VAL A 59 -16.86 -4.09 -26.48
C VAL A 59 -15.97 -5.22 -25.93
N PRO A 60 -15.12 -4.99 -24.91
CA PRO A 60 -14.33 -6.04 -24.27
C PRO A 60 -15.18 -7.24 -23.82
N GLU A 61 -14.67 -8.46 -24.03
CA GLU A 61 -15.36 -9.72 -23.72
C GLU A 61 -15.84 -9.78 -22.25
N ASP A 62 -15.02 -9.28 -21.32
CA ASP A 62 -15.30 -9.24 -19.88
C ASP A 62 -16.32 -8.14 -19.45
N LEU A 63 -16.81 -7.35 -20.41
CA LEU A 63 -17.90 -6.38 -20.26
C LEU A 63 -19.14 -6.75 -21.11
N SER A 64 -19.07 -7.82 -21.91
CA SER A 64 -20.16 -8.30 -22.76
C SER A 64 -21.32 -8.91 -21.94
N THR A 65 -22.49 -9.08 -22.56
CA THR A 65 -23.68 -9.69 -21.92
C THR A 65 -23.46 -11.15 -21.50
N GLU A 66 -22.52 -11.88 -22.12
CA GLU A 66 -22.17 -13.25 -21.73
C GLU A 66 -21.53 -13.31 -20.31
N SER A 67 -21.05 -12.18 -19.78
CA SER A 67 -20.47 -12.09 -18.42
C SER A 67 -21.52 -11.97 -17.28
N LEU A 68 -22.82 -11.92 -17.60
CA LEU A 68 -23.89 -11.61 -16.64
C LEU A 68 -25.00 -12.68 -16.61
N GLU A 69 -24.61 -13.93 -16.38
CA GLU A 69 -25.57 -15.04 -16.20
C GLU A 69 -26.41 -14.90 -14.91
N GLY A 70 -27.66 -15.39 -14.94
CA GLY A 70 -28.49 -15.56 -13.75
C GLY A 70 -29.14 -14.28 -13.19
N LEU A 71 -29.17 -13.17 -13.94
CA LEU A 71 -29.90 -11.97 -13.54
C LEU A 71 -31.43 -12.15 -13.64
N GLU A 72 -32.15 -11.62 -12.65
CA GLU A 72 -33.62 -11.68 -12.59
C GLU A 72 -34.27 -10.29 -12.46
N GLY A 73 -35.53 -10.20 -12.91
CA GLY A 73 -36.38 -9.03 -12.73
C GLY A 73 -35.80 -7.76 -13.35
N LYS A 74 -35.70 -6.68 -12.55
CA LYS A 74 -35.21 -5.37 -13.02
C LYS A 74 -33.75 -5.40 -13.51
N TRP A 75 -32.96 -6.39 -13.10
CA TRP A 75 -31.54 -6.44 -13.42
C TRP A 75 -31.27 -6.88 -14.87
N VAL A 76 -32.17 -7.65 -15.48
CA VAL A 76 -32.15 -7.96 -16.93
C VAL A 76 -32.36 -6.69 -17.76
N GLN A 77 -33.27 -5.80 -17.33
CA GLN A 77 -33.47 -4.50 -17.99
C GLN A 77 -32.28 -3.55 -17.78
N TRP A 78 -31.64 -3.62 -16.61
CA TRP A 78 -30.41 -2.87 -16.33
C TRP A 78 -29.27 -3.32 -17.25
N GLU A 79 -29.08 -4.64 -17.40
CA GLU A 79 -28.07 -5.26 -18.27
C GLU A 79 -28.24 -4.83 -19.73
N GLN A 80 -29.45 -4.97 -20.27
CA GLN A 80 -29.79 -4.53 -21.64
C GLN A 80 -29.45 -3.05 -21.86
N GLN A 81 -29.79 -2.18 -20.90
CA GLN A 81 -29.50 -0.75 -20.97
C GLN A 81 -27.99 -0.46 -20.88
N VAL A 82 -27.22 -1.23 -20.12
CA VAL A 82 -25.76 -1.11 -20.06
C VAL A 82 -25.12 -1.60 -21.37
N SER A 83 -25.56 -2.75 -21.90
CA SER A 83 -25.10 -3.28 -23.19
C SER A 83 -25.36 -2.29 -24.33
N GLU A 84 -26.55 -1.69 -24.40
CA GLU A 84 -26.85 -0.63 -25.37
C GLU A 84 -25.91 0.58 -25.24
N LEU A 85 -25.59 1.00 -24.01
CA LEU A 85 -24.68 2.13 -23.76
C LEU A 85 -23.23 1.78 -24.10
N LEU A 86 -22.81 0.52 -23.92
CA LEU A 86 -21.49 0.03 -24.33
C LEU A 86 -21.37 -0.04 -25.85
N GLY A 87 -22.32 -0.65 -26.57
CA GLY A 87 -22.33 -0.65 -28.04
C GLY A 87 -22.33 0.77 -28.62
N LYS A 88 -23.10 1.70 -28.01
CA LYS A 88 -23.05 3.14 -28.36
C LYS A 88 -21.67 3.75 -28.12
N LEU A 89 -20.93 3.36 -27.08
CA LEU A 89 -19.63 3.95 -26.74
C LEU A 89 -18.46 3.41 -27.58
N TYR A 90 -18.46 2.11 -27.88
CA TYR A 90 -17.36 1.41 -28.56
C TYR A 90 -17.55 1.30 -30.07
N GLU A 91 -18.78 1.01 -30.53
CA GLU A 91 -19.07 0.59 -31.91
C GLU A 91 -19.73 1.68 -32.77
N THR A 92 -20.10 2.82 -32.17
CA THR A 92 -20.80 3.92 -32.85
C THR A 92 -19.96 5.21 -32.87
N ASP A 93 -19.95 5.91 -34.01
CA ASP A 93 -19.30 7.21 -34.15
C ASP A 93 -20.08 8.33 -33.41
N LEU A 94 -19.85 8.44 -32.10
CA LEU A 94 -20.42 9.50 -31.25
C LEU A 94 -19.62 10.80 -31.27
N THR A 95 -20.31 11.95 -31.31
CA THR A 95 -19.70 13.26 -31.03
C THR A 95 -19.15 13.35 -29.60
N LEU A 96 -18.17 14.21 -29.35
CA LEU A 96 -17.58 14.43 -28.01
C LEU A 96 -18.61 14.63 -26.88
N ASN A 97 -19.72 15.34 -27.17
CA ASN A 97 -20.77 15.57 -26.18
C ASN A 97 -21.60 14.30 -25.92
N GLN A 98 -21.90 13.52 -26.96
CA GLN A 98 -22.56 12.22 -26.81
C GLN A 98 -21.66 11.22 -26.07
N GLN A 99 -20.34 11.17 -26.35
CA GLN A 99 -19.39 10.33 -25.61
C GLN A 99 -19.42 10.65 -24.10
N LYS A 100 -19.38 11.94 -23.72
CA LYS A 100 -19.48 12.39 -22.32
C LYS A 100 -20.83 12.02 -21.68
N GLN A 101 -21.93 12.14 -22.42
CA GLN A 101 -23.27 11.75 -21.96
C GLN A 101 -23.37 10.23 -21.74
N THR A 102 -22.85 9.42 -22.67
CA THR A 102 -22.84 7.95 -22.57
C THR A 102 -22.01 7.48 -21.36
N LEU A 103 -20.82 8.05 -21.15
CA LEU A 103 -20.01 7.77 -19.96
C LEU A 103 -20.72 8.16 -18.66
N ALA A 104 -21.44 9.29 -18.63
CA ALA A 104 -22.22 9.72 -17.48
C ALA A 104 -23.43 8.80 -17.21
N ALA A 105 -24.06 8.27 -18.27
CA ALA A 105 -25.16 7.31 -18.16
C ALA A 105 -24.69 5.95 -17.63
N LEU A 106 -23.57 5.42 -18.15
CA LEU A 106 -22.93 4.21 -17.61
C LEU A 106 -22.52 4.40 -16.13
N GLN A 107 -21.97 5.56 -15.78
CA GLN A 107 -21.64 5.91 -14.40
C GLN A 107 -22.87 5.95 -13.48
N ALA A 108 -24.03 6.38 -13.99
CA ALA A 108 -25.29 6.32 -13.25
C ALA A 108 -25.78 4.87 -13.07
N LYS A 109 -25.59 4.01 -14.08
CA LYS A 109 -25.94 2.58 -13.99
C LYS A 109 -25.12 1.83 -12.93
N ILE A 110 -23.83 2.11 -12.81
CA ILE A 110 -22.99 1.59 -11.71
C ILE A 110 -23.56 1.97 -10.34
N LYS A 111 -24.01 3.23 -10.17
CA LYS A 111 -24.62 3.70 -8.91
C LYS A 111 -25.97 3.03 -8.63
N GLU A 112 -26.76 2.75 -9.66
CA GLU A 112 -28.03 2.01 -9.54
C GLU A 112 -27.83 0.56 -9.09
N ALA A 113 -26.71 -0.06 -9.49
CA ALA A 113 -26.30 -1.41 -9.08
C ALA A 113 -25.54 -1.45 -7.73
N GLN A 114 -25.31 -0.32 -7.07
CA GLN A 114 -24.58 -0.28 -5.81
C GLN A 114 -25.28 -1.12 -4.73
N GLY A 115 -24.55 -2.08 -4.15
CA GLY A 115 -25.06 -3.02 -3.15
C GLY A 115 -25.63 -4.32 -3.72
N GLN A 116 -25.77 -4.46 -5.05
CA GLN A 116 -26.14 -5.72 -5.68
C GLN A 116 -24.91 -6.61 -5.85
N ALA A 117 -24.75 -7.63 -5.00
CA ALA A 117 -23.56 -8.49 -4.96
C ALA A 117 -23.21 -9.12 -6.32
N ALA A 118 -24.23 -9.65 -7.03
CA ALA A 118 -24.07 -10.27 -8.35
C ALA A 118 -23.56 -9.32 -9.45
N LEU A 119 -23.67 -8.00 -9.26
CA LEU A 119 -23.18 -6.98 -10.21
C LEU A 119 -21.88 -6.30 -9.74
N SER A 120 -21.37 -6.63 -8.54
CA SER A 120 -20.27 -5.89 -7.91
C SER A 120 -18.97 -5.93 -8.72
N GLU A 121 -18.57 -7.12 -9.19
CA GLU A 121 -17.34 -7.31 -9.96
C GLU A 121 -17.45 -6.65 -11.34
N TYR A 122 -18.53 -6.92 -12.09
CA TYR A 122 -18.83 -6.28 -13.37
C TYR A 122 -18.84 -4.74 -13.27
N CYS A 123 -19.49 -4.19 -12.24
CA CYS A 123 -19.51 -2.74 -12.02
C CYS A 123 -18.13 -2.17 -11.68
N SER A 124 -17.27 -2.91 -10.99
CA SER A 124 -15.87 -2.49 -10.75
C SER A 124 -15.06 -2.50 -12.05
N ARG A 125 -15.12 -3.58 -12.83
CA ARG A 125 -14.50 -3.68 -14.17
C ARG A 125 -14.92 -2.51 -15.06
N LEU A 126 -16.22 -2.22 -15.10
CA LEU A 126 -16.78 -1.11 -15.87
C LEU A 126 -16.35 0.27 -15.32
N GLN A 127 -16.30 0.47 -14.00
CA GLN A 127 -15.85 1.71 -13.37
C GLN A 127 -14.41 2.06 -13.79
N ARG A 128 -13.50 1.06 -13.83
CA ARG A 128 -12.11 1.26 -14.26
C ARG A 128 -12.03 1.81 -15.69
N ARG A 129 -12.77 1.22 -16.63
CA ARG A 129 -12.86 1.68 -18.03
C ARG A 129 -13.43 3.10 -18.12
N ILE A 130 -14.52 3.39 -17.41
CA ILE A 130 -15.15 4.73 -17.39
C ILE A 130 -14.19 5.79 -16.84
N ASP A 131 -13.45 5.49 -15.77
CA ASP A 131 -12.47 6.42 -15.19
C ASP A 131 -11.33 6.73 -16.17
N ILE A 132 -10.78 5.70 -16.83
CA ILE A 132 -9.73 5.86 -17.83
C ILE A 132 -10.25 6.63 -19.04
N ALA A 133 -11.43 6.30 -19.58
CA ALA A 133 -12.05 6.99 -20.70
C ALA A 133 -12.33 8.48 -20.39
N ASN A 134 -12.88 8.77 -19.20
CA ASN A 134 -13.08 10.14 -18.72
C ASN A 134 -11.75 10.88 -18.54
N ALA A 135 -10.71 10.22 -18.04
CA ALA A 135 -9.40 10.83 -17.87
C ALA A 135 -8.70 11.11 -19.21
N VAL A 136 -8.81 10.20 -20.19
CA VAL A 136 -8.35 10.39 -21.57
C VAL A 136 -9.04 11.60 -22.21
N LEU A 137 -10.37 11.70 -22.11
CA LEU A 137 -11.11 12.87 -22.62
C LEU A 137 -10.68 14.17 -21.93
N LYS A 138 -10.51 14.16 -20.60
CA LYS A 138 -10.02 15.32 -19.84
C LYS A 138 -8.58 15.69 -20.19
N THR A 139 -7.76 14.73 -20.59
CA THR A 139 -6.37 14.96 -21.04
C THR A 139 -6.37 15.54 -22.45
N LEU A 140 -7.10 14.95 -23.41
CA LEU A 140 -7.19 15.46 -24.78
C LEU A 140 -7.74 16.89 -24.86
N GLY A 141 -8.76 17.20 -24.07
CA GLY A 141 -9.41 18.52 -24.03
C GLY A 141 -8.66 19.61 -23.25
N GLN A 142 -7.40 19.41 -22.87
CA GLN A 142 -6.62 20.48 -22.22
C GLN A 142 -6.08 21.48 -23.24
N ASP A 143 -6.09 22.76 -22.86
CA ASP A 143 -5.24 23.77 -23.52
C ASP A 143 -3.77 23.52 -23.17
N TRP A 144 -3.11 22.79 -24.06
CA TRP A 144 -1.68 22.48 -23.96
C TRP A 144 -0.77 23.72 -23.94
N GLY A 145 -1.23 24.86 -24.46
CA GLY A 145 -0.54 26.14 -24.32
C GLY A 145 -0.57 26.62 -22.87
N ALA A 146 -1.76 26.72 -22.29
CA ALA A 146 -1.95 27.10 -20.88
C ALA A 146 -1.24 26.13 -19.91
N VAL A 147 -1.26 24.82 -20.20
CA VAL A 147 -0.53 23.80 -19.41
C VAL A 147 0.98 24.08 -19.39
N LYS A 148 1.58 24.42 -20.54
CA LYS A 148 3.00 24.77 -20.62
C LYS A 148 3.33 26.06 -19.89
N THR A 149 2.54 27.12 -20.06
CA THR A 149 2.69 28.36 -19.30
C THR A 149 2.63 28.11 -17.79
N ALA A 150 1.72 27.25 -17.33
CA ALA A 150 1.61 26.87 -15.92
C ALA A 150 2.80 26.01 -15.43
N GLN A 151 3.36 25.13 -16.27
CA GLN A 151 4.55 24.34 -15.94
C GLN A 151 5.79 25.22 -15.81
N MET A 152 6.03 26.09 -16.80
CA MET A 152 7.13 27.03 -16.78
C MET A 152 7.05 27.97 -15.58
N LYS A 153 5.87 28.54 -15.29
CA LYS A 153 5.62 29.35 -14.09
C LYS A 153 5.83 28.56 -12.78
N SER A 154 5.51 27.26 -12.76
CA SER A 154 5.82 26.44 -11.59
C SER A 154 7.32 26.22 -11.40
N LYS A 155 8.11 26.10 -12.47
CA LYS A 155 9.58 26.01 -12.38
C LYS A 155 10.22 27.33 -12.02
N GLN A 156 9.68 28.45 -12.49
CA GLN A 156 10.03 29.80 -12.03
C GLN A 156 9.83 29.94 -10.52
N ASN A 157 8.67 29.54 -10.00
CA ASN A 157 8.37 29.59 -8.56
C ASN A 157 9.28 28.67 -7.72
N GLU A 158 9.55 27.45 -8.20
CA GLU A 158 10.43 26.49 -7.53
C GLU A 158 11.88 27.03 -7.45
N LEU A 159 12.41 27.55 -8.56
CA LEU A 159 13.71 28.23 -8.61
C LEU A 159 13.76 29.46 -7.70
N ALA A 160 12.68 30.25 -7.62
CA ALA A 160 12.58 31.43 -6.75
C ALA A 160 12.60 31.05 -5.26
N ALA A 161 11.90 29.97 -4.88
CA ALA A 161 11.89 29.46 -3.52
C ALA A 161 13.28 28.95 -3.09
N VAL A 162 13.96 28.19 -3.94
CA VAL A 162 15.31 27.67 -3.65
C VAL A 162 16.35 28.79 -3.63
N ALA A 163 16.29 29.75 -4.56
CA ALA A 163 17.14 30.94 -4.54
C ALA A 163 16.92 31.81 -3.28
N LYS A 164 15.68 31.87 -2.76
CA LYS A 164 15.37 32.51 -1.47
C LYS A 164 15.98 31.73 -0.30
N SER A 165 15.83 30.41 -0.27
CA SER A 165 16.39 29.56 0.78
C SER A 165 17.92 29.65 0.84
N LEU A 166 18.61 29.53 -0.30
CA LEU A 166 20.07 29.67 -0.36
C LEU A 166 20.53 31.05 0.11
N LYS A 167 19.87 32.13 -0.31
CA LYS A 167 20.20 33.48 0.16
C LYS A 167 20.00 33.63 1.67
N SER A 168 18.91 33.13 2.24
CA SER A 168 18.69 33.15 3.69
C SER A 168 19.77 32.38 4.46
N TYR A 169 20.22 31.24 3.94
CA TYR A 169 21.34 30.48 4.50
C TYR A 169 22.68 31.22 4.36
N LEU A 170 22.97 31.86 3.22
CA LEU A 170 24.20 32.63 3.04
C LEU A 170 24.23 33.85 3.97
N ASN A 171 23.11 34.55 4.13
CA ASN A 171 23.00 35.72 5.02
C ASN A 171 23.21 35.39 6.51
N SER A 172 23.17 34.11 6.94
CA SER A 172 23.52 33.72 8.30
C SER A 172 25.03 33.47 8.49
N LEU A 173 25.86 33.68 7.47
CA LEU A 173 27.30 33.42 7.48
C LEU A 173 28.09 34.72 7.31
N GLN A 174 29.16 34.88 8.10
CA GLN A 174 29.94 36.12 8.21
C GLN A 174 30.52 36.63 6.87
N ASN A 175 30.76 35.75 5.90
CA ASN A 175 31.26 36.08 4.56
C ASN A 175 30.29 35.64 3.44
N GLY A 176 28.99 35.55 3.74
CA GLY A 176 27.96 35.06 2.81
C GLY A 176 27.70 35.99 1.62
N ASP A 177 27.83 37.29 1.80
CA ASP A 177 27.47 38.30 0.78
C ASP A 177 28.27 38.14 -0.52
N GLY A 178 29.55 37.79 -0.45
CA GLY A 178 30.36 37.51 -1.64
C GLY A 178 29.84 36.33 -2.47
N TRP A 179 29.18 35.35 -1.85
CA TRP A 179 28.49 34.26 -2.57
C TRP A 179 27.13 34.68 -3.12
N VAL A 180 26.42 35.58 -2.43
CA VAL A 180 25.17 36.20 -2.91
C VAL A 180 25.42 37.03 -4.16
N GLU A 181 26.52 37.78 -4.21
CA GLU A 181 26.99 38.54 -5.37
C GLU A 181 27.52 37.62 -6.48
N TYR A 182 28.42 36.67 -6.17
CA TYR A 182 28.98 35.73 -7.15
C TYR A 182 27.89 34.92 -7.87
N LEU A 183 26.85 34.49 -7.15
CA LEU A 183 25.68 33.80 -7.72
C LEU A 183 24.54 34.74 -8.12
N GLN A 184 24.74 36.07 -8.13
CA GLN A 184 23.77 37.06 -8.57
C GLN A 184 22.35 36.84 -7.98
N LEU A 185 22.24 36.37 -6.73
CA LEU A 185 20.96 35.90 -6.18
C LEU A 185 19.94 37.04 -6.00
N ASN A 186 20.41 38.27 -5.85
CA ASN A 186 19.57 39.47 -5.82
C ASN A 186 18.90 39.75 -7.17
N GLU A 187 19.67 39.62 -8.25
CA GLU A 187 19.23 39.80 -9.64
C GLU A 187 18.29 38.65 -10.04
N LEU A 188 18.65 37.41 -9.70
CA LEU A 188 17.82 36.23 -9.92
C LEU A 188 16.46 36.37 -9.21
N GLN A 189 16.44 36.83 -7.96
CA GLN A 189 15.20 37.09 -7.22
C GLN A 189 14.36 38.25 -7.79
N LYS A 190 14.99 39.21 -8.48
CA LYS A 190 14.30 40.32 -9.14
C LYS A 190 13.63 39.84 -10.42
N GLU A 191 14.37 39.17 -11.30
CA GLU A 191 13.84 38.68 -12.57
C GLU A 191 12.79 37.58 -12.37
N LEU A 192 12.95 36.71 -11.36
CA LEU A 192 11.93 35.70 -11.04
C LEU A 192 10.62 36.26 -10.46
N LYS A 193 10.61 37.50 -9.94
CA LYS A 193 9.40 38.17 -9.38
C LYS A 193 8.61 38.95 -10.42
N ASN A 194 9.26 39.38 -11.50
CA ASN A 194 8.68 40.28 -12.49
C ASN A 194 8.18 39.50 -13.72
N ASN A 195 7.23 40.07 -14.46
CA ASN A 195 6.85 39.60 -15.81
C ASN A 195 7.83 40.12 -16.89
N TYR A 196 9.12 40.29 -16.55
CA TYR A 196 10.13 40.84 -17.47
C TYR A 196 10.71 39.76 -18.41
N SER A 197 11.65 40.17 -19.28
CA SER A 197 12.06 39.42 -20.47
C SER A 197 12.50 37.98 -20.18
N GLU A 198 11.85 37.02 -20.86
CA GLU A 198 12.23 35.60 -20.82
C GLU A 198 13.69 35.40 -21.25
N VAL A 199 14.23 36.27 -22.11
CA VAL A 199 15.62 36.25 -22.58
C VAL A 199 16.60 36.57 -21.45
N GLU A 200 16.35 37.64 -20.69
CA GLU A 200 17.25 38.12 -19.63
C GLU A 200 17.33 37.09 -18.48
N LEU A 201 16.18 36.55 -18.08
CA LEU A 201 16.12 35.47 -17.09
C LEU A 201 16.83 34.20 -17.60
N LEU A 202 16.66 33.81 -18.86
CA LEU A 202 17.33 32.64 -19.42
C LEU A 202 18.85 32.80 -19.47
N ASP A 203 19.36 33.98 -19.82
CA ASP A 203 20.81 34.22 -19.87
C ASP A 203 21.44 34.27 -18.47
N LEU A 204 20.76 34.86 -17.49
CA LEU A 204 21.16 34.80 -16.08
C LEU A 204 21.21 33.35 -15.57
N VAL A 205 20.20 32.53 -15.88
CA VAL A 205 20.13 31.13 -15.44
C VAL A 205 21.18 30.25 -16.17
N LYS A 206 21.50 30.52 -17.46
CA LYS A 206 22.64 29.90 -18.16
C LYS A 206 23.98 30.27 -17.52
N SER A 207 24.19 31.54 -17.16
CA SER A 207 25.38 32.01 -16.43
C SER A 207 25.55 31.24 -15.11
N LEU A 208 24.46 31.02 -14.38
CA LEU A 208 24.48 30.22 -13.16
C LEU A 208 24.82 28.75 -13.42
N GLN A 209 24.26 28.12 -14.46
CA GLN A 209 24.65 26.76 -14.85
C GLN A 209 26.16 26.68 -15.11
N ALA A 210 26.72 27.62 -15.88
CA ALA A 210 28.15 27.66 -16.18
C ALA A 210 29.01 27.82 -14.91
N LYS A 211 28.59 28.62 -13.92
CA LYS A 211 29.28 28.74 -12.62
C LYS A 211 29.27 27.43 -11.82
N PHE A 212 28.17 26.68 -11.82
CA PHE A 212 28.10 25.37 -11.17
C PHE A 212 28.96 24.30 -11.86
N GLU A 213 29.06 24.34 -13.19
CA GLU A 213 29.91 23.45 -13.99
C GLU A 213 31.41 23.80 -13.81
N ALA A 214 31.74 25.09 -13.73
CA ALA A 214 33.09 25.60 -13.48
C ALA A 214 33.59 25.42 -12.03
N ARG A 215 32.75 24.93 -11.10
CA ARG A 215 33.10 24.71 -9.67
C ARG A 215 34.39 23.92 -9.45
N GLY A 216 34.71 22.96 -10.33
CA GLY A 216 35.96 22.19 -10.27
C GLY A 216 37.22 23.03 -10.52
N ALA A 217 37.11 24.13 -11.27
CA ALA A 217 38.21 25.01 -11.65
C ALA A 217 38.53 26.11 -10.61
N LEU A 218 37.76 26.22 -9.51
CA LEU A 218 38.09 27.11 -8.40
C LEU A 218 39.44 26.71 -7.80
N LYS A 219 40.35 27.68 -7.63
CA LYS A 219 41.72 27.45 -7.14
C LYS A 219 41.77 27.03 -5.67
N ASP A 220 40.89 27.60 -4.84
CA ASP A 220 40.80 27.36 -3.41
C ASP A 220 40.02 26.06 -3.09
N ALA A 221 40.62 25.20 -2.27
CA ALA A 221 40.05 23.90 -1.91
C ALA A 221 38.86 23.99 -0.93
N GLU A 222 38.85 24.97 -0.02
CA GLU A 222 37.76 25.16 0.94
C GLU A 222 36.56 25.83 0.27
N GLN A 223 36.79 26.76 -0.68
CA GLN A 223 35.72 27.27 -1.55
C GLN A 223 35.05 26.14 -2.35
N ARG A 224 35.84 25.18 -2.90
CA ARG A 224 35.28 24.00 -3.58
C ARG A 224 34.46 23.10 -2.65
N LYS A 225 34.89 22.89 -1.41
CA LYS A 225 34.11 22.13 -0.41
C LYS A 225 32.81 22.85 -0.06
N PHE A 226 32.88 24.16 0.18
CA PHE A 226 31.72 24.99 0.52
C PHE A 226 30.67 25.02 -0.60
N PHE A 227 31.09 25.20 -1.86
CA PHE A 227 30.21 25.21 -3.03
C PHE A 227 29.65 23.82 -3.42
N ASN A 228 30.00 22.77 -2.67
CA ASN A 228 29.45 21.41 -2.79
C ASN A 228 28.45 21.04 -1.68
N ARG A 229 28.12 21.97 -0.77
CA ARG A 229 27.05 21.78 0.23
C ARG A 229 25.67 21.67 -0.44
N GLU A 230 24.74 21.03 0.26
CA GLU A 230 23.41 20.66 -0.25
C GLU A 230 22.61 21.86 -0.79
N GLN A 231 22.62 22.99 -0.08
CA GLN A 231 21.89 24.20 -0.46
C GLN A 231 22.30 24.74 -1.84
N PHE A 232 23.57 24.54 -2.24
CA PHE A 232 24.05 24.90 -3.58
C PHE A 232 23.63 23.87 -4.64
N LYS A 233 23.63 22.58 -4.29
CA LYS A 233 23.17 21.49 -5.17
C LYS A 233 21.68 21.60 -5.46
N ASP A 234 20.87 22.06 -4.51
CA ASP A 234 19.44 22.32 -4.73
C ASP A 234 19.21 23.46 -5.73
N LEU A 235 19.99 24.55 -5.63
CA LEU A 235 19.92 25.63 -6.61
C LEU A 235 20.38 25.15 -7.99
N GLU A 236 21.49 24.41 -8.07
CA GLU A 236 21.97 23.81 -9.32
C GLU A 236 20.93 22.89 -9.97
N LYS A 237 20.28 22.02 -9.18
CA LYS A 237 19.21 21.12 -9.61
C LYS A 237 18.00 21.91 -10.14
N SER A 238 17.64 22.99 -9.47
CA SER A 238 16.53 23.87 -9.86
C SER A 238 16.84 24.66 -11.14
N VAL A 239 18.07 25.17 -11.27
CA VAL A 239 18.61 25.81 -12.49
C VAL A 239 18.56 24.85 -13.68
N LYS A 240 19.08 23.62 -13.52
CA LYS A 240 19.03 22.59 -14.57
C LYS A 240 17.60 22.19 -14.94
N ALA A 241 16.70 22.09 -13.96
CA ALA A 241 15.29 21.80 -14.20
C ALA A 241 14.59 22.92 -14.98
N PHE A 242 14.82 24.19 -14.62
CA PHE A 242 14.28 25.35 -15.33
C PHE A 242 14.77 25.44 -16.78
N LEU A 243 16.07 25.20 -17.03
CA LEU A 243 16.65 25.20 -18.39
C LEU A 243 16.26 23.99 -19.23
N ALA A 244 15.88 22.87 -18.60
CA ALA A 244 15.25 21.74 -19.30
C ALA A 244 13.80 22.07 -19.70
N GLU A 245 13.04 22.68 -18.79
CA GLU A 245 11.65 23.07 -19.02
C GLU A 245 11.51 24.15 -20.09
N SER A 246 12.37 25.17 -20.11
CA SER A 246 12.33 26.21 -21.15
C SER A 246 12.60 25.65 -22.54
N LYS A 247 13.56 24.73 -22.67
CA LYS A 247 13.84 23.98 -23.92
C LYS A 247 12.68 23.08 -24.34
N ALA A 248 11.91 22.54 -23.38
CA ALA A 248 10.72 21.75 -23.68
C ALA A 248 9.52 22.64 -24.06
N SER A 249 9.37 23.81 -23.44
CA SER A 249 8.27 24.75 -23.68
C SER A 249 8.23 25.29 -25.11
N THR A 250 9.38 25.53 -25.74
CA THR A 250 9.45 25.96 -27.16
C THR A 250 8.99 24.90 -28.17
N SER A 251 9.04 23.61 -27.81
CA SER A 251 8.67 22.51 -28.72
C SER A 251 7.16 22.30 -28.76
N LYS A 252 6.46 22.71 -29.83
CA LYS A 252 4.99 22.57 -29.93
C LYS A 252 4.55 21.13 -29.63
N ILE A 253 3.58 20.98 -28.73
CA ILE A 253 3.02 19.67 -28.35
C ILE A 253 2.30 19.07 -29.57
N ASP A 254 2.67 17.84 -29.92
CA ASP A 254 2.03 17.06 -30.99
C ASP A 254 0.85 16.25 -30.42
N VAL A 255 -0.36 16.78 -30.59
CA VAL A 255 -1.62 16.14 -30.17
C VAL A 255 -1.85 14.80 -30.90
N SER A 256 -1.35 14.63 -32.12
CA SER A 256 -1.43 13.36 -32.86
C SER A 256 -0.55 12.29 -32.21
N LYS A 257 0.65 12.66 -31.76
CA LYS A 257 1.53 11.79 -30.99
C LYS A 257 0.93 11.43 -29.63
N ILE A 258 0.39 12.41 -28.89
CA ILE A 258 -0.33 12.15 -27.63
C ILE A 258 -1.47 11.16 -27.87
N ARG A 259 -2.29 11.37 -28.91
CA ARG A 259 -3.40 10.46 -29.24
C ARG A 259 -2.91 9.03 -29.43
N LYS A 260 -1.84 8.82 -30.21
CA LYS A 260 -1.23 7.49 -30.41
C LYS A 260 -0.70 6.88 -29.11
N GLN A 261 -0.10 7.67 -28.24
CA GLN A 261 0.35 7.20 -26.92
C GLN A 261 -0.84 6.87 -25.99
N LEU A 262 -1.95 7.61 -26.05
CA LEU A 262 -3.16 7.29 -25.30
C LEU A 262 -3.85 6.03 -25.83
N THR A 263 -3.95 5.85 -27.16
CA THR A 263 -4.38 4.56 -27.76
C THR A 263 -3.49 3.42 -27.26
N ALA A 264 -2.17 3.53 -27.38
CA ALA A 264 -1.25 2.49 -26.93
C ALA A 264 -1.36 2.19 -25.43
N LEU A 265 -1.60 3.21 -24.58
CA LEU A 265 -1.85 2.99 -23.16
C LEU A 265 -3.16 2.22 -22.93
N VAL A 266 -4.27 2.67 -23.52
CA VAL A 266 -5.58 2.03 -23.34
C VAL A 266 -5.56 0.59 -23.86
N THR A 267 -5.04 0.34 -25.06
CA THR A 267 -4.90 -1.02 -25.60
C THR A 267 -4.10 -1.93 -24.66
N ASN A 268 -2.98 -1.48 -24.10
CA ASN A 268 -2.19 -2.30 -23.16
C ASN A 268 -2.86 -2.46 -21.78
N LEU A 269 -3.81 -1.60 -21.39
CA LEU A 269 -4.61 -1.78 -20.18
C LEU A 269 -5.74 -2.80 -20.40
N GLU A 270 -6.48 -2.72 -21.51
CA GLU A 270 -7.51 -3.73 -21.84
C GLU A 270 -6.89 -5.13 -22.01
N GLU A 271 -5.77 -5.21 -22.73
CA GLU A 271 -4.97 -6.44 -22.88
C GLU A 271 -4.31 -6.91 -21.57
N TYR A 272 -4.25 -6.05 -20.54
CA TYR A 272 -3.82 -6.45 -19.19
C TYR A 272 -5.00 -6.98 -18.37
N GLU A 273 -6.17 -6.33 -18.39
CA GLU A 273 -7.39 -6.80 -17.70
C GLU A 273 -7.73 -8.25 -18.08
N SER A 274 -7.62 -8.60 -19.37
CA SER A 274 -7.91 -9.96 -19.85
C SER A 274 -6.84 -11.01 -19.52
N SER A 275 -5.55 -10.65 -19.47
CA SER A 275 -4.43 -11.61 -19.48
C SER A 275 -3.47 -11.54 -18.29
N GLN A 276 -3.51 -10.45 -17.51
CA GLN A 276 -2.58 -10.12 -16.42
C GLN A 276 -1.09 -10.23 -16.81
N SER A 277 -0.76 -10.04 -18.09
CA SER A 277 0.60 -10.25 -18.62
C SER A 277 1.58 -9.13 -18.26
N ASN A 278 2.82 -9.52 -17.90
CA ASN A 278 3.92 -8.59 -17.61
C ASN A 278 4.25 -7.72 -18.83
N LYS A 279 4.07 -8.25 -20.04
CA LYS A 279 4.31 -7.50 -21.29
C LYS A 279 3.40 -6.27 -21.37
N ASN A 280 2.10 -6.46 -21.11
CA ASN A 280 1.09 -5.43 -21.29
C ASN A 280 1.16 -4.42 -20.15
N ALA A 281 1.39 -4.89 -18.90
CA ALA A 281 1.75 -4.04 -17.77
C ALA A 281 2.97 -3.15 -18.09
N PHE A 282 4.06 -3.73 -18.60
CA PHE A 282 5.29 -3.01 -18.93
C PHE A 282 5.09 -1.96 -20.02
N GLU A 283 4.42 -2.30 -21.12
CA GLU A 283 4.18 -1.36 -22.22
C GLU A 283 3.18 -0.26 -21.84
N ALA A 284 2.16 -0.55 -21.01
CA ALA A 284 1.30 0.47 -20.41
C ALA A 284 2.11 1.43 -19.51
N ARG A 285 2.93 0.89 -18.62
CA ARG A 285 3.80 1.66 -17.70
C ARG A 285 4.83 2.53 -18.42
N LYS A 286 5.48 1.97 -19.45
CA LYS A 286 6.42 2.66 -20.35
C LYS A 286 5.74 3.79 -21.12
N THR A 287 4.54 3.55 -21.66
CA THR A 287 3.75 4.57 -22.37
C THR A 287 3.31 5.68 -21.42
N TYR A 288 2.83 5.34 -20.22
CA TYR A 288 2.52 6.31 -19.17
C TYR A 288 3.74 7.14 -18.75
N ALA A 289 4.92 6.53 -18.61
CA ALA A 289 6.15 7.24 -18.29
C ALA A 289 6.57 8.23 -19.39
N GLN A 290 6.38 7.88 -20.67
CA GLN A 290 6.58 8.79 -21.80
C GLN A 290 5.59 9.96 -21.74
N LEU A 291 4.28 9.68 -21.63
CA LEU A 291 3.24 10.71 -21.48
C LEU A 291 3.53 11.64 -20.29
N ARG A 292 3.99 11.10 -19.15
CA ARG A 292 4.33 11.90 -17.96
C ARG A 292 5.53 12.80 -18.18
N LYS A 293 6.52 12.34 -18.96
CA LYS A 293 7.69 13.15 -19.35
C LYS A 293 7.33 14.26 -20.33
N GLU A 294 6.37 14.02 -21.23
CA GLU A 294 5.97 14.97 -22.27
C GLU A 294 4.91 15.98 -21.80
N LEU A 295 4.02 15.58 -20.88
CA LEU A 295 2.84 16.35 -20.48
C LEU A 295 2.89 16.84 -19.04
N GLY A 296 3.87 16.40 -18.24
CA GLY A 296 4.11 16.88 -16.88
C GLY A 296 2.85 16.87 -16.01
N ARG A 297 2.46 18.05 -15.50
CA ARG A 297 1.24 18.23 -14.68
C ARG A 297 -0.07 18.13 -15.47
N GLY A 298 -0.05 18.29 -16.80
CA GLY A 298 -1.24 18.11 -17.64
C GLY A 298 -1.79 16.68 -17.58
N LEU A 299 -0.94 15.70 -17.28
CA LEU A 299 -1.34 14.31 -17.11
C LEU A 299 -2.08 14.02 -15.79
N GLN A 300 -2.36 15.02 -14.94
CA GLN A 300 -2.95 14.79 -13.62
C GLN A 300 -4.29 14.00 -13.64
N PRO A 301 -5.24 14.23 -14.58
CA PRO A 301 -6.48 13.44 -14.63
C PRO A 301 -6.22 11.94 -14.82
N LEU A 302 -5.36 11.59 -15.79
CA LEU A 302 -4.95 10.23 -16.09
C LEU A 302 -4.10 9.63 -14.97
N THR A 303 -3.23 10.43 -14.36
CA THR A 303 -2.43 10.05 -13.18
C THR A 303 -3.34 9.65 -12.02
N THR A 304 -4.43 10.39 -11.76
CA THR A 304 -5.41 10.04 -10.73
C THR A 304 -6.17 8.76 -11.07
N ALA A 305 -6.70 8.63 -12.29
CA ALA A 305 -7.43 7.43 -12.71
C ALA A 305 -6.54 6.16 -12.63
N LEU A 306 -5.32 6.22 -13.15
CA LEU A 306 -4.36 5.13 -13.03
C LEU A 306 -3.97 4.83 -11.58
N ARG A 307 -3.82 5.85 -10.72
CA ARG A 307 -3.53 5.64 -9.29
C ARG A 307 -4.65 4.92 -8.54
N ASN A 308 -5.90 5.21 -8.88
CA ASN A 308 -7.05 4.57 -8.26
C ASN A 308 -7.21 3.12 -8.72
N ASN A 309 -7.02 2.87 -10.02
CA ASN A 309 -7.45 1.64 -10.69
C ASN A 309 -6.33 0.68 -11.09
N TYR A 310 -5.06 1.10 -11.11
CA TYR A 310 -3.93 0.26 -11.54
C TYR A 310 -2.62 0.46 -10.76
N PHE A 311 -2.47 1.50 -9.94
CA PHE A 311 -1.27 1.73 -9.10
C PHE A 311 -1.60 1.79 -7.60
N ASN A 312 -2.69 1.15 -7.17
CA ASN A 312 -3.15 1.20 -5.78
C ASN A 312 -2.40 0.20 -4.88
N TYR A 313 -2.64 0.26 -3.56
CA TYR A 313 -2.12 -0.72 -2.60
C TYR A 313 -2.70 -2.11 -2.90
N ASN A 314 -1.83 -3.12 -3.05
CA ASN A 314 -2.17 -4.49 -3.44
C ASN A 314 -2.03 -5.53 -2.33
N LEU A 315 -1.58 -5.12 -1.15
CA LEU A 315 -1.73 -5.85 0.11
C LEU A 315 -2.39 -4.91 1.12
N ARG A 316 -3.45 -5.39 1.80
CA ARG A 316 -4.18 -4.64 2.81
C ARG A 316 -4.40 -5.55 4.03
N VAL A 317 -4.15 -5.02 5.22
CA VAL A 317 -4.49 -5.67 6.49
C VAL A 317 -5.34 -4.70 7.29
N MET A 318 -6.44 -5.20 7.85
CA MET A 318 -7.24 -4.49 8.84
C MET A 318 -7.28 -5.34 10.10
N VAL A 319 -7.07 -4.72 11.26
CA VAL A 319 -7.00 -5.41 12.56
C VAL A 319 -7.96 -4.71 13.51
N ALA A 320 -8.95 -5.44 14.03
CA ALA A 320 -9.84 -4.96 15.08
C ALA A 320 -9.15 -4.83 16.43
N GLU A 321 -9.59 -3.86 17.24
CA GLU A 321 -9.11 -3.66 18.62
C GLU A 321 -9.40 -4.86 19.52
N ASP A 322 -10.65 -5.35 19.52
CA ASP A 322 -11.08 -6.51 20.31
C ASP A 322 -10.22 -7.76 20.07
N PHE A 323 -9.81 -7.99 18.82
CA PHE A 323 -8.90 -9.08 18.46
C PHE A 323 -7.53 -8.91 19.12
N ILE A 324 -6.96 -7.69 19.09
CA ILE A 324 -5.66 -7.40 19.72
C ILE A 324 -5.77 -7.45 21.25
N ASN A 325 -6.87 -6.97 21.83
CA ASN A 325 -7.13 -7.09 23.26
C ASN A 325 -7.14 -8.57 23.68
N ARG A 326 -7.88 -9.45 23.00
CA ARG A 326 -7.85 -10.91 23.28
C ARG A 326 -6.47 -11.54 23.08
N LEU A 327 -5.71 -11.10 22.07
CA LEU A 327 -4.38 -11.60 21.77
C LEU A 327 -3.36 -11.26 22.86
N ILE A 328 -3.41 -10.02 23.36
CA ILE A 328 -2.43 -9.46 24.28
C ILE A 328 -2.80 -9.70 25.75
N ASN A 329 -4.10 -9.74 26.12
CA ASN A 329 -4.57 -9.72 27.50
C ASN A 329 -3.72 -10.59 28.45
N ASP A 330 -2.91 -9.89 29.23
CA ASP A 330 -2.03 -10.43 30.24
C ASP A 330 -2.47 -9.92 31.60
N SER A 331 -3.05 -10.84 32.38
CA SER A 331 -3.13 -10.67 33.82
C SER A 331 -1.91 -11.27 34.50
N THR A 332 -1.27 -10.49 35.36
CA THR A 332 -0.17 -10.89 36.24
C THR A 332 -0.57 -10.66 37.70
N CYS A 333 -0.17 -11.54 38.61
CA CYS A 333 -0.43 -11.41 40.04
C CYS A 333 0.85 -11.56 40.84
N GLU A 334 1.27 -10.47 41.48
CA GLU A 334 2.55 -10.36 42.15
C GLU A 334 2.37 -10.23 43.65
N LYS A 335 3.08 -11.07 44.42
CA LYS A 335 3.07 -11.03 45.88
C LYS A 335 4.40 -10.52 46.40
N GLY A 336 4.37 -9.70 47.44
CA GLY A 336 5.59 -9.22 48.07
C GLY A 336 5.35 -8.63 49.46
N PRO A 337 6.43 -8.46 50.26
CA PRO A 337 6.33 -7.80 51.54
C PRO A 337 6.02 -6.30 51.38
N VAL A 338 5.43 -5.71 52.41
CA VAL A 338 5.38 -4.26 52.63
C VAL A 338 6.35 -3.96 53.77
N VAL A 339 7.27 -3.03 53.56
CA VAL A 339 8.14 -2.47 54.61
C VAL A 339 8.29 -0.97 54.30
N ASP A 340 7.77 -0.11 55.17
CA ASP A 340 7.79 1.34 54.98
C ASP A 340 7.73 2.10 56.33
N CYS A 341 7.95 3.41 56.30
CA CYS A 341 7.70 4.31 57.43
C CYS A 341 6.68 5.38 56.99
N ILE A 342 5.45 5.28 57.50
CA ILE A 342 4.33 6.15 57.12
C ILE A 342 3.91 6.96 58.34
N LEU A 343 4.02 8.29 58.25
CA LEU A 343 3.64 9.24 59.32
C LEU A 343 4.26 8.92 60.69
N GLY A 344 5.48 8.35 60.70
CA GLY A 344 6.20 7.96 61.92
C GLY A 344 5.83 6.58 62.48
N ALA A 345 4.92 5.84 61.84
CA ALA A 345 4.67 4.43 62.13
C ALA A 345 5.56 3.55 61.23
N TYR A 346 6.22 2.55 61.82
CA TYR A 346 6.91 1.50 61.06
C TYR A 346 5.88 0.48 60.58
N VAL A 347 5.68 0.39 59.27
CA VAL A 347 4.64 -0.40 58.63
C VAL A 347 5.26 -1.65 58.02
N THR A 348 4.81 -2.82 58.48
CA THR A 348 5.18 -4.11 57.88
C THR A 348 3.94 -4.89 57.45
N GLY A 349 4.07 -5.81 56.49
CA GLY A 349 2.94 -6.60 56.03
C GLY A 349 3.20 -7.33 54.72
N ASN A 350 2.12 -7.73 54.06
CA ASN A 350 2.15 -8.35 52.73
C ASN A 350 1.18 -7.64 51.79
N GLN A 351 1.45 -7.71 50.49
CA GLN A 351 0.56 -7.23 49.44
C GLN A 351 0.50 -8.22 48.28
N ALA A 352 -0.62 -8.19 47.55
CA ALA A 352 -0.81 -8.85 46.27
C ALA A 352 -1.34 -7.82 45.26
N THR A 353 -0.58 -7.56 44.20
CA THR A 353 -0.97 -6.69 43.10
C THR A 353 -1.37 -7.55 41.92
N THR A 354 -2.60 -7.44 41.46
CA THR A 354 -3.06 -8.02 40.19
C THR A 354 -3.16 -6.90 39.17
N THR A 355 -2.50 -7.04 38.02
CA THR A 355 -2.56 -6.11 36.90
C THR A 355 -3.04 -6.82 35.64
N GLU A 356 -3.70 -6.09 34.75
CA GLU A 356 -4.20 -6.50 33.45
C GLU A 356 -3.76 -5.47 32.41
N VAL A 357 -3.15 -5.93 31.31
CA VAL A 357 -2.70 -5.07 30.21
C VAL A 357 -3.58 -5.27 28.97
N GLY A 358 -4.12 -4.16 28.46
CA GLY A 358 -4.93 -4.10 27.25
C GLY A 358 -4.40 -3.09 26.23
N VAL A 359 -5.19 -2.82 25.20
CA VAL A 359 -4.90 -1.89 24.11
C VAL A 359 -6.15 -1.05 23.79
N ASP A 360 -5.94 0.23 23.49
CA ASP A 360 -6.98 1.21 23.14
C ASP A 360 -6.48 2.02 21.92
N PHE A 361 -7.09 1.83 20.75
CA PHE A 361 -6.64 2.43 19.50
C PHE A 361 -7.02 3.92 19.41
N LYS A 362 -6.09 4.73 18.89
CA LYS A 362 -6.25 6.18 18.76
C LYS A 362 -6.27 6.59 17.29
N PRO A 363 -7.23 7.43 16.85
CA PRO A 363 -7.27 7.90 15.47
C PRO A 363 -5.95 8.56 14.99
N SER A 364 -5.48 8.15 13.82
CA SER A 364 -4.35 8.73 13.09
C SER A 364 -4.44 8.43 11.59
N ASP A 365 -4.28 9.44 10.73
CA ASP A 365 -4.32 9.31 9.27
C ASP A 365 -2.98 8.83 8.65
N SER A 366 -1.90 8.79 9.44
CA SER A 366 -0.53 8.57 8.93
C SER A 366 0.29 7.52 9.68
N THR A 367 -0.21 7.01 10.81
CA THR A 367 0.49 6.05 11.66
C THR A 367 -0.48 5.04 12.27
N LEU A 368 0.04 3.94 12.83
CA LEU A 368 -0.72 3.11 13.76
C LEU A 368 -0.50 3.68 15.17
N ARG A 369 -1.54 4.20 15.79
CA ARG A 369 -1.47 4.82 17.13
C ARG A 369 -2.42 4.10 18.08
N PHE A 370 -1.91 3.74 19.25
CA PHE A 370 -2.67 3.08 20.30
C PHE A 370 -2.03 3.29 21.66
N ASP A 371 -2.83 3.31 22.71
CA ASP A 371 -2.34 3.29 24.08
C ASP A 371 -2.33 1.83 24.56
N LEU A 372 -1.21 1.39 25.16
CA LEU A 372 -1.28 0.23 26.05
C LEU A 372 -1.94 0.70 27.35
N THR A 373 -3.04 0.05 27.73
CA THR A 373 -3.77 0.36 28.95
C THR A 373 -3.32 -0.58 30.06
N LEU A 374 -3.16 -0.02 31.26
CA LEU A 374 -2.87 -0.76 32.48
C LEU A 374 -4.06 -0.59 33.42
N ASN A 375 -4.64 -1.70 33.87
CA ASN A 375 -5.64 -1.72 34.94
C ASN A 375 -5.15 -2.65 36.05
N GLY A 376 -5.53 -2.42 37.31
CA GLY A 376 -5.12 -3.33 38.38
C GLY A 376 -5.70 -3.02 39.76
N VAL A 377 -5.46 -3.96 40.67
CA VAL A 377 -5.84 -3.86 42.08
C VAL A 377 -4.69 -4.36 42.96
N THR A 378 -4.25 -3.54 43.91
CA THR A 378 -3.37 -3.97 45.00
C THR A 378 -4.19 -4.19 46.27
N ASN A 379 -4.19 -5.42 46.77
CA ASN A 379 -4.67 -5.75 48.10
C ASN A 379 -3.48 -5.80 49.06
N SER A 380 -3.62 -5.27 50.27
CA SER A 380 -2.58 -5.33 51.30
C SER A 380 -3.12 -5.60 52.69
N GLU A 381 -2.32 -6.28 53.50
CA GLU A 381 -2.55 -6.50 54.93
C GLU A 381 -1.30 -6.04 55.68
N THR A 382 -1.44 -5.00 56.51
CA THR A 382 -0.30 -4.32 57.14
C THR A 382 -0.55 -4.02 58.62
N SER A 383 0.54 -3.98 59.39
CA SER A 383 0.59 -3.52 60.77
C SER A 383 1.52 -2.30 60.89
N GLY A 384 0.94 -1.15 61.24
CA GLY A 384 1.68 0.09 61.51
C GLY A 384 1.97 0.21 63.00
N THR A 385 3.25 0.15 63.39
CA THR A 385 3.70 0.18 64.78
C THR A 385 4.26 1.56 65.16
N THR A 386 3.80 2.09 66.28
CA THR A 386 4.30 3.31 66.93
C THR A 386 4.67 3.02 68.39
N SER A 387 5.25 3.99 69.10
CA SER A 387 5.50 3.89 70.55
C SER A 387 4.23 3.83 71.42
N GLN A 388 3.04 4.08 70.86
CA GLN A 388 1.77 4.18 71.60
C GLN A 388 0.75 3.09 71.22
N ALA A 389 0.75 2.67 69.96
CA ALA A 389 -0.20 1.69 69.41
C ALA A 389 0.34 0.96 68.18
N VAL A 390 -0.20 -0.24 67.93
CA VAL A 390 -0.11 -0.99 66.67
C VAL A 390 -1.48 -0.92 65.99
N ILE A 391 -1.52 -0.52 64.73
CA ILE A 391 -2.74 -0.42 63.91
C ILE A 391 -2.69 -1.48 62.83
N TYR A 392 -3.74 -2.30 62.72
CA TYR A 392 -3.91 -3.27 61.64
C TYR A 392 -4.79 -2.67 60.54
N THR A 393 -4.29 -2.67 59.31
CA THR A 393 -4.94 -2.04 58.15
C THR A 393 -5.03 -3.04 56.99
N SER A 394 -6.23 -3.14 56.42
CA SER A 394 -6.45 -3.77 55.12
C SER A 394 -6.58 -2.67 54.05
N GLY A 395 -5.73 -2.74 53.02
CA GLY A 395 -5.73 -1.80 51.90
C GLY A 395 -6.28 -2.45 50.63
N HIS A 396 -7.09 -1.71 49.90
CA HIS A 396 -7.58 -2.07 48.57
C HIS A 396 -7.39 -0.86 47.65
N HIS A 397 -6.42 -0.93 46.75
CA HIS A 397 -6.02 0.20 45.91
C HIS A 397 -6.30 -0.13 44.44
N GLN A 398 -7.03 0.74 43.74
CA GLN A 398 -7.26 0.63 42.31
C GLN A 398 -6.15 1.35 41.56
N ILE A 399 -5.64 0.73 40.50
CA ILE A 399 -4.56 1.23 39.66
C ILE A 399 -5.09 1.34 38.24
N TRP A 400 -4.82 2.47 37.59
CA TRP A 400 -4.99 2.59 36.15
C TRP A 400 -3.87 3.46 35.55
N GLY A 401 -3.56 3.22 34.29
CA GLY A 401 -2.48 3.93 33.61
C GLY A 401 -2.45 3.62 32.13
N GLY A 402 -1.46 4.19 31.45
CA GLY A 402 -1.21 3.85 30.07
C GLY A 402 0.10 4.39 29.52
N LYS A 403 0.44 3.91 28.33
CA LYS A 403 1.63 4.29 27.57
C LYS A 403 1.26 4.40 26.09
N GLU A 404 1.36 5.61 25.53
CA GLU A 404 1.08 5.84 24.12
C GLU A 404 2.18 5.21 23.25
N ILE A 405 1.75 4.47 22.23
CA ILE A 405 2.60 3.82 21.23
C ILE A 405 2.19 4.29 19.84
N ASN A 406 3.20 4.61 19.02
CA ASN A 406 3.00 5.12 17.68
C ASN A 406 3.99 4.46 16.70
N PHE A 407 3.48 3.90 15.59
CA PHE A 407 4.26 3.20 14.57
C PHE A 407 4.10 3.84 13.19
N ASP A 408 5.22 4.26 12.59
CA ASP A 408 5.28 4.96 11.30
C ASP A 408 5.44 4.02 10.08
N GLY A 409 5.70 2.73 10.32
CA GLY A 409 5.99 1.74 9.29
C GLY A 409 7.39 1.14 9.34
N ASP A 410 8.32 1.78 10.05
CA ASP A 410 9.68 1.30 10.27
C ASP A 410 10.03 1.24 11.76
N THR A 411 9.54 2.18 12.56
CA THR A 411 9.83 2.29 13.99
C THR A 411 8.57 2.49 14.84
N PHE A 412 8.50 1.75 15.93
CA PHE A 412 7.65 2.00 17.08
C PHE A 412 8.34 3.03 17.97
N THR A 413 7.58 4.04 18.38
CA THR A 413 7.97 5.09 19.31
C THR A 413 6.98 5.10 20.47
N THR A 414 7.48 5.40 21.66
CA THR A 414 6.71 5.42 22.91
C THR A 414 6.80 6.80 23.57
N GLN A 415 5.81 7.12 24.40
CA GLN A 415 5.91 8.18 25.41
C GLN A 415 6.12 7.57 26.80
N PRO A 416 6.62 8.32 27.80
CA PRO A 416 6.72 7.82 29.17
C PRO A 416 5.36 7.40 29.72
N ALA A 417 5.31 6.24 30.40
CA ALA A 417 4.09 5.75 31.03
C ALA A 417 3.59 6.69 32.13
N TRP A 418 2.26 6.79 32.25
CA TRP A 418 1.60 7.42 33.38
C TRP A 418 0.78 6.38 34.15
N VAL A 419 0.74 6.51 35.47
CA VAL A 419 -0.05 5.66 36.37
C VAL A 419 -0.68 6.51 37.45
N GLN A 420 -1.98 6.29 37.67
CA GLN A 420 -2.77 6.82 38.77
C GLN A 420 -3.19 5.68 39.69
N VAL A 421 -3.43 6.03 40.95
CA VAL A 421 -3.79 5.08 42.00
C VAL A 421 -4.84 5.75 42.87
N ASP A 422 -5.99 5.12 43.04
CA ASP A 422 -6.94 5.43 44.10
C ASP A 422 -6.71 4.45 45.26
N ALA A 423 -6.36 4.98 46.43
CA ALA A 423 -5.92 4.17 47.55
C ALA A 423 -6.97 4.17 48.66
N HIS A 424 -7.67 3.05 48.86
CA HIS A 424 -8.58 2.88 49.98
C HIS A 424 -7.93 2.08 51.12
N ASN A 425 -7.93 2.64 52.33
CA ASN A 425 -7.44 2.00 53.55
C ASN A 425 -8.55 1.82 54.60
N THR A 426 -8.70 0.60 55.11
CA THR A 426 -9.64 0.25 56.18
C THR A 426 -8.87 -0.25 57.41
N THR A 427 -9.04 0.43 58.54
CA THR A 427 -8.51 -0.05 59.82
C THR A 427 -9.35 -1.22 60.32
N VAL A 428 -8.74 -2.40 60.41
CA VAL A 428 -9.42 -3.65 60.83
C VAL A 428 -9.15 -4.00 62.30
N GLY A 429 -8.15 -3.36 62.94
CA GLY A 429 -7.88 -3.53 64.36
C GLY A 429 -6.90 -2.51 64.92
N ALA A 430 -6.84 -2.42 66.25
CA ALA A 430 -5.84 -1.65 66.97
C ALA A 430 -5.49 -2.32 68.29
N SER A 431 -4.20 -2.41 68.60
CA SER A 431 -3.64 -2.84 69.89
C SER A 431 -2.89 -1.67 70.52
N THR A 432 -3.05 -1.45 71.83
CA THR A 432 -2.41 -0.31 72.51
C THR A 432 -1.68 -0.71 73.78
N ASN A 433 -0.75 0.12 74.24
CA ASN A 433 -0.02 -0.10 75.50
C ASN A 433 -0.97 -0.14 76.74
N LEU A 434 -2.21 0.33 76.60
CA LEU A 434 -3.24 0.33 77.65
C LEU A 434 -4.09 -0.95 77.64
N ASP A 435 -3.90 -1.85 76.67
CA ASP A 435 -4.71 -3.07 76.53
C ASP A 435 -4.50 -4.05 77.71
N GLY A 436 -3.35 -3.98 78.37
CA GLY A 436 -3.04 -4.75 79.58
C GLY A 436 -3.65 -4.20 80.88
N ILE A 437 -4.36 -3.05 80.82
CA ILE A 437 -4.99 -2.43 82.00
C ILE A 437 -6.52 -2.57 81.88
N PRO A 438 -7.16 -3.41 82.71
CA PRO A 438 -8.62 -3.50 82.78
C PRO A 438 -9.25 -2.11 82.97
N LEU A 439 -10.38 -1.86 82.31
CA LEU A 439 -11.10 -0.57 82.23
C LEU A 439 -10.47 0.50 81.30
N LEU A 440 -9.18 0.46 80.97
CA LEU A 440 -8.54 1.46 80.07
C LEU A 440 -8.35 0.99 78.61
N SER A 441 -8.36 -0.32 78.37
CA SER A 441 -8.18 -0.93 77.04
C SER A 441 -9.12 -0.37 75.96
N GLY A 442 -10.41 -0.19 76.27
CA GLY A 442 -11.40 0.38 75.34
C GLY A 442 -11.16 1.85 74.98
N LEU A 443 -10.60 2.64 75.92
CA LEU A 443 -10.25 4.05 75.70
C LEU A 443 -9.01 4.19 74.82
N GLY A 444 -7.96 3.39 75.09
CA GLY A 444 -6.75 3.34 74.27
C GLY A 444 -7.08 3.07 72.80
N ARG A 445 -7.82 1.99 72.53
CA ARG A 445 -8.25 1.61 71.18
C ARG A 445 -9.13 2.68 70.52
N SER A 446 -10.05 3.29 71.27
CA SER A 446 -10.93 4.35 70.75
C SER A 446 -10.16 5.63 70.36
N MET A 447 -9.11 5.99 71.12
CA MET A 447 -8.20 7.10 70.75
C MET A 447 -7.36 6.75 69.53
N ALA A 448 -6.86 5.51 69.44
CA ALA A 448 -6.13 5.00 68.28
C ALA A 448 -6.97 5.08 67.00
N TYR A 449 -8.20 4.54 66.99
CA TYR A 449 -9.12 4.63 65.84
C TYR A 449 -9.41 6.08 65.44
N ARG A 450 -9.67 6.97 66.42
CA ARG A 450 -9.91 8.40 66.14
C ARG A 450 -8.70 9.07 65.48
N ARG A 451 -7.49 8.76 65.95
CA ARG A 451 -6.26 9.35 65.39
C ARG A 451 -5.98 8.81 63.99
N THR A 452 -6.17 7.52 63.75
CA THR A 452 -6.05 6.92 62.42
C THR A 452 -7.07 7.51 61.44
N ALA A 453 -8.32 7.72 61.87
CA ALA A 453 -9.35 8.36 61.04
C ALA A 453 -8.99 9.81 60.64
N GLN A 454 -8.32 10.57 61.51
CA GLN A 454 -7.83 11.92 61.18
C GLN A 454 -6.69 11.89 60.15
N LEU A 455 -5.80 10.90 60.22
CA LEU A 455 -4.63 10.78 59.35
C LEU A 455 -4.93 10.01 58.05
N LYS A 456 -6.15 9.52 57.86
CA LYS A 456 -6.54 8.62 56.76
C LYS A 456 -6.17 9.18 55.39
N GLY A 457 -6.54 10.43 55.09
CA GLY A 457 -6.26 11.05 53.78
C GLY A 457 -4.77 11.24 53.47
N GLU A 458 -3.96 11.58 54.48
CA GLU A 458 -2.49 11.68 54.32
C GLU A 458 -1.87 10.28 54.11
N ALA A 459 -2.33 9.28 54.86
CA ALA A 459 -1.86 7.90 54.72
C ALA A 459 -2.27 7.28 53.37
N GLU A 460 -3.47 7.57 52.87
CA GLU A 460 -3.93 7.16 51.53
C GLU A 460 -3.15 7.86 50.41
N ALA A 461 -2.84 9.16 50.55
CA ALA A 461 -1.99 9.87 49.58
C ALA A 461 -0.56 9.28 49.52
N ILE A 462 0.03 8.94 50.67
CA ILE A 462 1.33 8.25 50.74
C ILE A 462 1.24 6.84 50.13
N ALA A 463 0.20 6.06 50.45
CA ALA A 463 0.00 4.73 49.87
C ALA A 463 -0.15 4.78 48.34
N ALA A 464 -0.97 5.70 47.83
CA ALA A 464 -1.14 5.93 46.39
C ALA A 464 0.19 6.29 45.70
N GLN A 465 1.01 7.15 46.34
CA GLN A 465 2.34 7.47 45.84
C GLN A 465 3.25 6.23 45.82
N ARG A 466 3.30 5.45 46.91
CA ARG A 466 4.16 4.26 47.00
C ARG A 466 3.80 3.17 45.98
N VAL A 467 2.51 2.95 45.75
CA VAL A 467 2.04 2.02 44.71
C VAL A 467 2.42 2.56 43.32
N ARG A 468 2.20 3.85 43.04
CA ARG A 468 2.58 4.49 41.77
C ARG A 468 4.08 4.40 41.49
N ASP A 469 4.91 4.74 42.48
CA ASP A 469 6.37 4.77 42.37
C ASP A 469 6.96 3.36 42.15
N ARG A 470 6.25 2.29 42.55
CA ARG A 470 6.60 0.90 42.23
C ARG A 470 6.10 0.45 40.86
N VAL A 471 4.83 0.73 40.54
CA VAL A 471 4.16 0.17 39.35
C VAL A 471 4.56 0.91 38.07
N ARG A 472 4.65 2.25 38.09
CA ARG A 472 4.95 3.04 36.88
C ARG A 472 6.29 2.67 36.25
N PRO A 473 7.45 2.67 36.95
CA PRO A 473 8.73 2.43 36.29
C PRO A 473 8.81 1.05 35.66
N ARG A 474 8.25 0.04 36.35
CA ARG A 474 8.23 -1.34 35.85
C ARG A 474 7.38 -1.50 34.60
N PHE A 475 6.18 -0.93 34.57
CA PHE A 475 5.33 -0.93 33.37
C PHE A 475 5.99 -0.15 32.22
N ASP A 476 6.67 0.96 32.51
CA ASP A 476 7.40 1.76 31.54
C ASP A 476 8.53 0.95 30.87
N GLU A 477 9.39 0.33 31.69
CA GLU A 477 10.54 -0.49 31.31
C GLU A 477 10.13 -1.74 30.52
N GLU A 478 9.16 -2.53 31.02
CA GLU A 478 8.72 -3.75 30.35
C GLU A 478 8.13 -3.47 28.96
N VAL A 479 7.42 -2.34 28.79
CA VAL A 479 6.90 -1.92 27.48
C VAL A 479 8.03 -1.49 26.55
N ASP A 480 9.01 -0.71 27.01
CA ASP A 480 10.12 -0.28 26.14
C ASP A 480 11.02 -1.45 25.73
N ASP A 481 11.19 -2.46 26.59
CA ASP A 481 11.88 -3.71 26.26
C ASP A 481 11.14 -4.49 25.15
N ARG A 482 9.82 -4.68 25.30
CA ARG A 482 8.97 -5.33 24.29
C ARG A 482 9.01 -4.55 22.96
N ILE A 483 9.00 -3.21 23.01
CA ILE A 483 9.03 -2.34 21.84
C ILE A 483 10.41 -2.30 21.16
N THR A 484 11.50 -2.38 21.92
CA THR A 484 12.85 -2.52 21.38
C THR A 484 12.98 -3.81 20.57
N ARG A 485 12.49 -4.94 21.10
CA ARG A 485 12.42 -6.22 20.35
C ARG A 485 11.51 -6.14 19.12
N ALA A 486 10.40 -5.40 19.19
CA ALA A 486 9.53 -5.17 18.03
C ALA A 486 10.22 -4.36 16.92
N ASN A 487 11.00 -3.33 17.29
CA ASN A 487 11.80 -2.52 16.37
C ASN A 487 12.88 -3.35 15.67
N GLU A 488 13.59 -4.22 16.39
CA GLU A 488 14.57 -5.13 15.80
C GLU A 488 13.93 -6.10 14.79
N LYS A 489 12.79 -6.71 15.14
CA LYS A 489 12.08 -7.67 14.28
C LYS A 489 11.47 -7.03 13.03
N VAL A 490 10.81 -5.88 13.17
CA VAL A 490 10.09 -5.22 12.06
C VAL A 490 11.03 -4.32 11.26
N GLY A 491 11.59 -3.29 11.92
CA GLY A 491 12.44 -2.28 11.31
C GLY A 491 13.77 -2.83 10.80
N GLY A 492 14.38 -3.75 11.57
CA GLY A 492 15.60 -4.45 11.22
C GLY A 492 15.37 -5.66 10.31
N GLN A 493 14.87 -6.75 10.87
CA GLN A 493 14.91 -8.08 10.25
C GLN A 493 13.90 -8.26 9.10
N LEU A 494 12.61 -7.98 9.30
CA LEU A 494 11.57 -8.16 8.29
C LEU A 494 11.80 -7.23 7.09
N ASN A 495 12.00 -5.95 7.35
CA ASN A 495 12.30 -4.96 6.31
C ASN A 495 13.55 -5.33 5.50
N LYS A 496 14.61 -5.85 6.14
CA LYS A 496 15.80 -6.35 5.44
C LYS A 496 15.47 -7.54 4.54
N ARG A 497 14.78 -8.56 5.07
CA ARG A 497 14.42 -9.77 4.30
C ARG A 497 13.52 -9.48 3.10
N LEU A 498 12.60 -8.52 3.24
CA LEU A 498 11.80 -8.01 2.12
C LEU A 498 12.67 -7.30 1.07
N ARG A 499 13.70 -6.53 1.45
CA ARG A 499 14.63 -5.91 0.50
C ARG A 499 15.52 -6.94 -0.19
N ASP A 500 16.06 -7.90 0.55
CA ASP A 500 16.97 -8.94 0.03
C ASP A 500 16.29 -9.86 -1.01
N ASN A 501 14.95 -9.93 -1.00
CA ASN A 501 14.14 -10.72 -1.94
C ASN A 501 13.41 -9.86 -3.00
N ASP A 502 13.71 -8.56 -3.13
CA ASP A 502 13.01 -7.61 -4.02
C ASP A 502 11.49 -7.47 -3.77
N LEU A 503 11.03 -7.78 -2.55
CA LEU A 503 9.61 -7.70 -2.12
C LEU A 503 9.31 -6.48 -1.22
N PHE A 504 10.27 -5.58 -1.02
CA PHE A 504 10.06 -4.38 -0.20
C PHE A 504 9.03 -3.44 -0.86
N PRO A 505 7.95 -3.02 -0.17
CA PRO A 505 6.90 -2.23 -0.80
C PRO A 505 7.36 -0.87 -1.35
N SER A 506 6.97 -0.60 -2.60
CA SER A 506 7.13 0.70 -3.29
C SER A 506 6.34 1.86 -2.65
N ALA A 507 5.35 1.54 -1.83
CA ALA A 507 4.61 2.47 -0.99
C ALA A 507 4.00 1.70 0.19
N ARG A 508 3.83 2.40 1.31
CA ARG A 508 3.13 1.93 2.50
C ARG A 508 2.22 3.05 3.00
N SER A 509 1.15 2.69 3.70
CA SER A 509 0.25 3.59 4.41
C SER A 509 -0.21 2.88 5.67
N PHE A 510 -0.14 3.63 6.77
CA PHE A 510 -0.53 3.22 8.10
C PHE A 510 -1.57 4.22 8.56
N ALA A 511 -2.68 3.74 9.11
CA ALA A 511 -3.72 4.56 9.69
C ALA A 511 -4.41 3.79 10.82
N SER A 512 -5.06 4.51 11.71
CA SER A 512 -5.78 3.96 12.86
C SER A 512 -7.06 4.74 13.12
N THR A 513 -8.08 4.07 13.65
CA THR A 513 -9.30 4.68 14.18
C THR A 513 -9.42 4.40 15.68
N ASP A 514 -10.59 4.65 16.24
CA ASP A 514 -11.05 4.25 17.59
C ASP A 514 -11.36 2.75 17.75
N SER A 515 -10.95 1.90 16.79
CA SER A 515 -11.47 0.54 16.66
C SER A 515 -10.69 -0.37 15.72
N HIS A 516 -9.99 0.20 14.73
CA HIS A 516 -9.25 -0.58 13.72
C HIS A 516 -7.87 0.03 13.41
N LEU A 517 -6.86 -0.84 13.23
CA LEU A 517 -5.61 -0.51 12.55
C LEU A 517 -5.71 -0.89 11.08
N TYR A 518 -5.16 -0.04 10.21
CA TYR A 518 -5.10 -0.24 8.76
C TYR A 518 -3.65 -0.20 8.27
N ILE A 519 -3.19 -1.30 7.70
CA ILE A 519 -1.89 -1.42 7.03
C ILE A 519 -2.15 -1.63 5.54
N ARG A 520 -1.58 -0.80 4.68
CA ARG A 520 -1.72 -0.90 3.23
C ARG A 520 -0.36 -0.80 2.58
N THR A 521 0.03 -1.78 1.77
CA THR A 521 1.33 -1.77 1.08
C THR A 521 1.18 -2.05 -0.42
N ARG A 522 2.17 -1.61 -1.20
CA ARG A 522 2.19 -1.76 -2.65
C ARG A 522 3.50 -2.35 -3.14
N LEU A 523 3.50 -3.62 -3.54
CA LEU A 523 4.59 -4.20 -4.33
C LEU A 523 4.36 -3.89 -5.81
N MET A 524 5.18 -3.01 -6.39
CA MET A 524 5.07 -2.57 -7.78
C MET A 524 6.35 -1.89 -8.24
N ASP A 525 7.04 -2.52 -9.20
CA ASP A 525 8.22 -1.96 -9.86
C ASP A 525 7.82 -0.95 -10.96
N THR A 526 8.82 -0.29 -11.53
CA THR A 526 8.71 0.70 -12.61
C THR A 526 7.88 0.23 -13.81
N GLY A 527 8.00 -1.05 -14.17
CA GLY A 527 7.30 -1.71 -15.29
C GLY A 527 6.07 -2.54 -14.89
N GLU A 528 5.67 -2.57 -13.63
CA GLU A 528 4.54 -3.38 -13.16
C GLU A 528 3.29 -2.53 -12.91
N LEU A 529 2.14 -3.20 -12.87
CA LEU A 529 0.89 -2.67 -12.34
C LEU A 529 0.67 -3.20 -10.92
N ALA A 530 -0.21 -2.55 -10.18
CA ALA A 530 -0.64 -2.93 -8.84
C ALA A 530 -2.16 -3.11 -8.82
N ALA A 531 -2.79 -2.98 -7.65
CA ALA A 531 -4.22 -3.23 -7.55
C ALA A 531 -5.07 -2.12 -8.14
N ASN A 532 -6.29 -2.53 -8.48
CA ASN A 532 -7.48 -1.70 -8.50
C ASN A 532 -7.90 -1.28 -7.07
N SER A 533 -9.09 -0.71 -6.95
CA SER A 533 -9.66 -0.41 -5.64
C SER A 533 -11.16 -0.69 -5.57
N PRO A 534 -11.56 -1.92 -5.21
CA PRO A 534 -12.78 -2.09 -4.46
C PRO A 534 -12.60 -1.43 -3.07
N PRO A 535 -13.70 -0.93 -2.47
CA PRO A 535 -13.70 -0.51 -1.08
C PRO A 535 -13.45 -1.70 -0.15
N LEU A 536 -12.76 -1.44 0.96
CA LEU A 536 -12.70 -2.36 2.11
C LEU A 536 -14.11 -2.43 2.73
N SER A 537 -14.95 -3.32 2.22
CA SER A 537 -16.34 -3.52 2.66
C SER A 537 -16.46 -4.76 3.52
N ILE A 538 -15.88 -4.73 4.72
CA ILE A 538 -15.93 -5.85 5.66
C ILE A 538 -16.48 -5.36 6.99
N SER A 539 -17.64 -5.90 7.36
CA SER A 539 -18.53 -5.37 8.39
C SER A 539 -18.20 -5.85 9.83
N SER A 540 -17.09 -6.56 10.00
CA SER A 540 -16.75 -7.20 11.27
C SER A 540 -15.86 -6.29 12.12
N LYS A 541 -16.42 -5.83 13.24
CA LYS A 541 -15.75 -5.03 14.28
C LYS A 541 -14.71 -5.84 15.08
N ASP A 542 -14.64 -7.14 14.82
CA ASP A 542 -14.13 -8.17 15.73
C ASP A 542 -13.02 -9.03 15.09
N SER A 543 -12.71 -8.81 13.80
CA SER A 543 -11.87 -9.71 12.99
C SER A 543 -10.58 -9.07 12.52
N VAL A 544 -9.59 -9.91 12.20
CA VAL A 544 -8.50 -9.52 11.29
C VAL A 544 -8.91 -9.83 9.86
N VAL A 545 -8.67 -8.89 8.96
CA VAL A 545 -8.80 -9.07 7.52
C VAL A 545 -7.42 -8.99 6.88
N LEU A 546 -7.14 -9.94 6.01
CA LEU A 546 -6.05 -9.89 5.04
C LEU A 546 -6.65 -9.84 3.62
N GLN A 547 -6.34 -8.81 2.84
CA GLN A 547 -6.66 -8.77 1.41
C GLN A 547 -5.37 -8.77 0.58
N LEU A 548 -5.25 -9.72 -0.34
CA LEU A 548 -4.17 -9.80 -1.31
C LEU A 548 -4.76 -9.66 -2.73
N HIS A 549 -4.35 -8.65 -3.47
CA HIS A 549 -4.72 -8.54 -4.88
C HIS A 549 -3.80 -9.43 -5.71
N GLU A 550 -4.30 -10.04 -6.79
CA GLU A 550 -3.55 -10.87 -7.73
C GLU A 550 -2.21 -10.25 -8.16
N SER A 551 -2.15 -8.92 -8.33
CA SER A 551 -0.90 -8.21 -8.64
C SER A 551 0.19 -8.33 -7.57
N VAL A 552 -0.13 -8.47 -6.27
CA VAL A 552 0.91 -8.70 -5.25
C VAL A 552 1.50 -10.10 -5.40
N MET A 553 0.67 -11.09 -5.73
CA MET A 553 1.11 -12.47 -5.99
C MET A 553 1.92 -12.52 -7.29
N ASN A 554 1.40 -11.92 -8.36
CA ASN A 554 2.02 -11.87 -9.69
C ASN A 554 3.35 -11.10 -9.71
N ASN A 555 3.47 -10.00 -8.96
CA ASN A 555 4.71 -9.23 -8.82
C ASN A 555 5.72 -9.87 -7.85
N SER A 556 5.29 -10.83 -7.01
CA SER A 556 6.17 -11.67 -6.19
C SER A 556 6.68 -12.87 -6.98
N LEU A 557 5.80 -13.54 -7.74
CA LEU A 557 6.14 -14.67 -8.62
C LEU A 557 7.18 -14.29 -9.68
N SER A 558 7.15 -13.05 -10.19
CA SER A 558 8.16 -12.54 -11.13
C SER A 558 9.58 -12.46 -10.53
N ARG A 559 9.74 -12.54 -9.20
CA ARG A 559 11.03 -12.49 -8.49
C ARG A 559 11.68 -13.87 -8.30
N MET A 560 10.91 -14.94 -8.50
CA MET A 560 11.44 -16.32 -8.49
C MET A 560 12.23 -16.68 -9.76
N GLY A 561 12.21 -15.82 -10.78
CA GLY A 561 12.99 -15.97 -12.02
C GLY A 561 12.68 -17.25 -12.80
N LEU A 562 11.43 -17.72 -12.78
CA LEU A 562 10.99 -18.99 -13.38
C LEU A 562 11.01 -18.98 -14.93
N GLU A 563 11.15 -17.80 -15.55
CA GLU A 563 11.10 -17.60 -17.00
C GLU A 563 12.10 -18.48 -17.76
N GLY A 564 11.58 -19.44 -18.54
CA GLY A 564 12.38 -20.36 -19.34
C GLY A 564 13.16 -21.42 -18.54
N ARG A 565 12.97 -21.52 -17.22
CA ARG A 565 13.61 -22.54 -16.38
C ARG A 565 12.99 -23.92 -16.61
N LYS A 566 13.82 -24.95 -16.47
CA LYS A 566 13.38 -26.33 -16.26
C LYS A 566 13.61 -26.69 -14.80
N ILE A 567 12.58 -27.17 -14.11
CA ILE A 567 12.62 -27.50 -12.68
C ILE A 567 11.67 -28.68 -12.41
N SER A 568 11.94 -29.52 -11.42
CA SER A 568 10.97 -30.57 -11.05
C SER A 568 9.80 -29.99 -10.25
N ASP A 569 8.66 -30.66 -10.25
CA ASP A 569 7.52 -30.31 -9.38
C ASP A 569 7.91 -30.28 -7.88
N GLN A 570 8.78 -31.21 -7.45
CA GLN A 570 9.32 -31.24 -6.09
C GLN A 570 10.23 -30.07 -5.76
N ASP A 571 11.16 -29.71 -6.67
CA ASP A 571 12.12 -28.62 -6.44
C ASP A 571 11.42 -27.26 -6.48
N LEU A 572 10.42 -27.09 -7.35
CA LEU A 572 9.59 -25.88 -7.40
C LEU A 572 8.87 -25.64 -6.06
N ILE A 573 8.33 -26.70 -5.44
CA ILE A 573 7.72 -26.60 -4.12
C ILE A 573 8.76 -26.25 -3.05
N THR A 574 9.97 -26.82 -3.12
CA THR A 574 11.08 -26.44 -2.23
C THR A 574 11.46 -24.95 -2.40
N GLU A 575 11.43 -24.39 -3.62
CA GLU A 575 11.65 -22.96 -3.84
C GLU A 575 10.54 -22.08 -3.27
N PHE A 576 9.27 -22.52 -3.35
CA PHE A 576 8.16 -21.84 -2.68
C PHE A 576 8.27 -21.90 -1.15
N GLU A 577 8.50 -23.08 -0.57
CA GLU A 577 8.69 -23.28 0.87
C GLU A 577 9.84 -22.41 1.40
N LYS A 578 10.97 -22.39 0.68
CA LYS A 578 12.13 -21.54 1.00
C LYS A 578 11.78 -20.06 0.89
N SER A 579 11.16 -19.60 -0.20
CA SER A 579 10.80 -18.19 -0.37
C SER A 579 9.89 -17.70 0.77
N ILE A 580 8.91 -18.50 1.16
CA ILE A 580 8.03 -18.17 2.29
C ILE A 580 8.82 -18.13 3.62
N ALA A 581 9.72 -19.10 3.85
CA ALA A 581 10.56 -19.13 5.05
C ALA A 581 11.52 -17.93 5.14
N ASP A 582 12.21 -17.59 4.05
CA ASP A 582 13.12 -16.44 3.96
C ASP A 582 12.40 -15.11 4.29
N ILE A 583 11.12 -14.98 3.92
CA ILE A 583 10.29 -13.78 4.19
C ILE A 583 9.67 -13.78 5.59
N LEU A 584 9.17 -14.91 6.07
CA LEU A 584 8.37 -15.00 7.31
C LEU A 584 9.14 -15.45 8.56
N ASP A 585 10.38 -15.91 8.41
CA ASP A 585 11.18 -16.57 9.48
C ASP A 585 10.48 -17.82 10.03
N ARG A 586 9.78 -18.54 9.15
CA ARG A 586 8.92 -19.67 9.52
C ARG A 586 8.92 -20.73 8.44
N GLU A 587 9.34 -21.94 8.81
CA GLU A 587 9.18 -23.11 7.93
C GLU A 587 7.71 -23.33 7.60
N VAL A 588 7.45 -23.54 6.31
CA VAL A 588 6.16 -23.97 5.77
C VAL A 588 6.39 -25.27 5.02
N LYS A 589 5.45 -26.21 5.16
CA LYS A 589 5.41 -27.44 4.37
C LYS A 589 4.19 -27.41 3.49
N LEU A 590 4.39 -27.54 2.19
CA LEU A 590 3.35 -27.56 1.18
C LEU A 590 3.07 -29.01 0.76
N GLU A 591 1.83 -29.28 0.33
CA GLU A 591 1.48 -30.57 -0.24
C GLU A 591 2.28 -30.82 -1.53
N ARG A 592 2.87 -32.01 -1.67
CA ARG A 592 3.75 -32.38 -2.78
C ARG A 592 3.07 -33.40 -3.70
N PRO A 593 3.09 -33.21 -5.03
CA PRO A 593 2.58 -34.18 -5.98
C PRO A 593 3.24 -35.55 -5.79
N PRO A 594 2.51 -36.66 -6.00
CA PRO A 594 3.07 -38.00 -5.88
C PRO A 594 4.12 -38.26 -6.98
N VAL A 595 5.29 -38.76 -6.58
CA VAL A 595 6.38 -39.15 -7.48
C VAL A 595 6.18 -40.59 -7.95
N ASP A 596 6.24 -40.81 -9.26
CA ASP A 596 6.22 -42.14 -9.87
C ASP A 596 7.59 -42.83 -9.65
N PRO A 597 7.68 -44.02 -9.00
CA PRO A 597 8.95 -44.65 -8.68
C PRO A 597 9.81 -45.01 -9.91
N ASP A 598 9.19 -45.37 -11.03
CA ASP A 598 9.88 -45.84 -12.23
C ASP A 598 10.28 -44.66 -13.14
N LYS A 599 9.42 -43.63 -13.18
CA LYS A 599 9.54 -42.46 -14.06
C LYS A 599 10.12 -41.20 -13.38
N GLY A 600 10.20 -41.17 -12.07
CA GLY A 600 10.66 -40.00 -11.31
C GLY A 600 9.67 -38.82 -11.34
N PRO A 601 10.07 -37.64 -10.82
CA PRO A 601 9.22 -36.46 -10.73
C PRO A 601 8.94 -35.84 -12.10
N ASN A 602 7.89 -35.01 -12.21
CA ASN A 602 7.62 -34.28 -13.45
C ASN A 602 8.56 -33.09 -13.56
N ILE A 603 9.20 -32.93 -14.72
CA ILE A 603 9.98 -31.73 -15.05
C ILE A 603 9.04 -30.75 -15.75
N LEU A 604 8.89 -29.58 -15.14
CA LEU A 604 8.16 -28.43 -15.65
C LEU A 604 9.13 -27.59 -16.50
N ALA A 605 8.83 -27.43 -17.79
CA ALA A 605 9.58 -26.59 -18.71
C ALA A 605 8.82 -25.28 -18.94
N PHE A 606 9.14 -24.26 -18.13
CA PHE A 606 8.41 -22.99 -18.15
C PHE A 606 8.63 -22.17 -19.44
N ASP A 607 7.60 -21.42 -19.83
CA ASP A 607 7.69 -20.41 -20.88
C ASP A 607 8.64 -19.27 -20.45
N LYS A 608 9.21 -18.55 -21.43
CA LYS A 608 10.04 -17.35 -21.21
C LYS A 608 9.21 -16.12 -20.82
N LYS A 609 7.88 -16.23 -20.73
CA LYS A 609 6.94 -15.15 -20.43
C LYS A 609 5.80 -15.66 -19.57
N ASP A 610 5.55 -14.97 -18.46
CA ASP A 610 4.42 -15.21 -17.56
C ASP A 610 4.29 -16.70 -17.13
N PRO A 611 5.36 -17.33 -16.60
CA PRO A 611 5.43 -18.78 -16.39
C PRO A 611 4.39 -19.32 -15.38
N ILE A 612 4.09 -18.53 -14.35
CA ILE A 612 3.03 -18.76 -13.37
C ILE A 612 2.31 -17.43 -13.17
N ARG A 613 0.97 -17.45 -13.21
CA ARG A 613 0.10 -16.32 -12.89
C ARG A 613 -1.06 -16.73 -12.02
N VAL A 614 -1.55 -15.78 -11.24
CA VAL A 614 -2.81 -15.84 -10.51
C VAL A 614 -3.76 -14.83 -11.14
N GLN A 615 -5.00 -15.23 -11.40
CA GLN A 615 -6.11 -14.36 -11.77
C GLN A 615 -7.28 -14.64 -10.84
N ILE A 616 -7.92 -13.61 -10.29
CA ILE A 616 -8.97 -13.73 -9.29
C ILE A 616 -10.25 -13.07 -9.79
N SER A 617 -11.27 -13.88 -10.02
CA SER A 617 -12.60 -13.44 -10.43
C SER A 617 -13.65 -14.44 -10.03
N ASP A 618 -14.91 -14.01 -9.89
CA ASP A 618 -16.08 -14.91 -9.90
C ASP A 618 -15.98 -16.02 -8.82
N ASN A 619 -15.60 -15.63 -7.60
CA ASN A 619 -15.32 -16.51 -6.44
C ASN A 619 -14.26 -17.61 -6.68
N THR A 620 -13.35 -17.38 -7.62
CA THR A 620 -12.40 -18.37 -8.12
C THR A 620 -10.98 -17.80 -8.17
N VAL A 621 -10.00 -18.56 -7.66
CA VAL A 621 -8.57 -18.28 -7.86
C VAL A 621 -8.08 -19.15 -9.01
N ASN A 622 -7.87 -18.54 -10.17
CA ASN A 622 -7.36 -19.20 -11.37
C ASN A 622 -5.82 -19.18 -11.35
N LEU A 623 -5.21 -20.34 -11.09
CA LEU A 623 -3.78 -20.53 -11.26
C LEU A 623 -3.50 -20.85 -12.73
N ILE A 624 -2.78 -19.97 -13.42
CA ILE A 624 -2.43 -20.09 -14.84
C ILE A 624 -0.95 -20.46 -14.94
N LEU A 625 -0.66 -21.66 -15.45
CA LEU A 625 0.68 -22.17 -15.68
C LEU A 625 0.99 -22.16 -17.17
N ARG A 626 2.16 -21.61 -17.54
CA ARG A 626 2.69 -21.64 -18.91
C ARG A 626 3.92 -22.52 -18.95
N CYS A 627 3.71 -23.83 -19.09
CA CYS A 627 4.77 -24.82 -19.07
C CYS A 627 4.52 -26.01 -20.00
N GLY A 628 5.60 -26.69 -20.40
CA GLY A 628 5.57 -28.04 -20.93
C GLY A 628 5.91 -29.06 -19.83
N PHE A 629 5.66 -30.34 -20.09
CA PHE A 629 5.95 -31.44 -19.17
C PHE A 629 6.91 -32.45 -19.81
N GLU A 630 7.95 -32.79 -19.07
CA GLU A 630 8.89 -33.87 -19.40
C GLU A 630 8.92 -34.86 -18.23
N GLN A 631 8.84 -36.17 -18.50
CA GLN A 631 8.97 -37.22 -17.50
C GLN A 631 9.63 -38.44 -18.13
N LYS A 632 10.44 -39.18 -17.36
CA LYS A 632 11.23 -40.31 -17.89
C LYS A 632 10.30 -41.39 -18.45
N GLY A 633 10.53 -41.80 -19.69
CA GLY A 633 9.71 -42.82 -20.37
C GLY A 633 8.37 -42.32 -20.92
N GLU A 634 8.04 -41.03 -20.76
CA GLU A 634 6.85 -40.42 -21.38
C GLU A 634 7.21 -39.52 -22.56
N THR A 635 6.26 -39.29 -23.47
CA THR A 635 6.44 -38.32 -24.56
C THR A 635 6.31 -36.90 -23.99
N ALA A 636 7.30 -36.05 -24.26
CA ALA A 636 7.29 -34.66 -23.80
C ALA A 636 6.06 -33.89 -24.32
N VAL A 637 5.37 -33.20 -23.42
CA VAL A 637 4.26 -32.30 -23.75
C VAL A 637 4.83 -30.89 -23.99
N PRO A 638 4.71 -30.32 -25.20
CA PRO A 638 5.19 -28.96 -25.48
C PRO A 638 4.34 -27.93 -24.74
N THR A 639 4.89 -26.73 -24.52
CA THR A 639 4.31 -25.67 -23.67
C THR A 639 2.83 -25.42 -23.94
N GLN A 640 2.03 -25.57 -22.88
CA GLN A 640 0.61 -25.25 -22.82
C GLN A 640 0.38 -24.02 -21.94
N ILE A 641 -0.75 -23.35 -22.15
CA ILE A 641 -1.38 -22.46 -21.16
C ILE A 641 -2.42 -23.32 -20.44
N ILE A 642 -2.26 -23.45 -19.12
CA ILE A 642 -3.00 -24.37 -18.28
C ILE A 642 -3.69 -23.56 -17.20
N THR A 643 -5.01 -23.57 -17.16
CA THR A 643 -5.78 -22.88 -16.11
C THR A 643 -6.30 -23.94 -15.14
N VAL A 644 -5.94 -23.79 -13.87
CA VAL A 644 -6.40 -24.59 -12.74
C VAL A 644 -7.28 -23.68 -11.86
N PRO A 645 -8.62 -23.75 -11.99
CA PRO A 645 -9.53 -22.99 -11.13
C PRO A 645 -9.54 -23.60 -9.72
N LEU A 646 -9.42 -22.79 -8.69
CA LEU A 646 -9.50 -23.19 -7.28
C LEU A 646 -10.60 -22.39 -6.58
N HIS A 647 -11.54 -23.09 -5.96
CA HIS A 647 -12.60 -22.49 -5.15
C HIS A 647 -12.34 -22.80 -3.67
N PHE A 648 -12.69 -21.86 -2.82
CA PHE A 648 -12.54 -21.95 -1.38
C PHE A 648 -13.91 -21.86 -0.73
N LYS A 649 -14.18 -22.71 0.26
CA LYS A 649 -15.38 -22.64 1.09
C LYS A 649 -15.03 -22.96 2.53
N VAL A 650 -15.37 -22.06 3.45
CA VAL A 650 -15.22 -22.30 4.89
C VAL A 650 -16.51 -22.92 5.42
N GLU A 651 -16.40 -24.08 6.06
CA GLU A 651 -17.51 -24.77 6.75
C GLU A 651 -17.04 -25.16 8.15
N GLY A 652 -17.37 -24.33 9.15
CA GLY A 652 -16.97 -24.56 10.54
C GLY A 652 -15.44 -24.56 10.73
N ASP A 653 -14.90 -25.69 11.17
CA ASP A 653 -13.47 -25.89 11.44
C ASP A 653 -12.63 -26.20 10.19
N LYS A 654 -13.23 -26.14 8.99
CA LYS A 654 -12.65 -26.66 7.74
C LYS A 654 -12.69 -25.66 6.60
N ILE A 655 -11.60 -25.63 5.84
CA ILE A 655 -11.49 -24.98 4.54
C ILE A 655 -11.52 -26.07 3.47
N HIS A 656 -12.60 -26.13 2.71
CA HIS A 656 -12.71 -26.97 1.54
C HIS A 656 -12.05 -26.25 0.35
N ILE A 657 -11.03 -26.89 -0.22
CA ILE A 657 -10.32 -26.41 -1.41
C ILE A 657 -10.68 -27.36 -2.56
N THR A 658 -11.48 -26.86 -3.50
CA THR A 658 -11.99 -27.66 -4.63
C THR A 658 -11.49 -27.13 -5.96
N ARG A 659 -10.85 -28.02 -6.73
CA ARG A 659 -10.34 -27.74 -8.06
C ARG A 659 -11.48 -27.86 -9.09
N GLY A 660 -11.68 -26.80 -9.88
CA GLY A 660 -12.57 -26.81 -11.04
C GLY A 660 -11.98 -27.53 -12.26
N ASP A 661 -12.67 -27.46 -13.39
CA ASP A 661 -12.22 -28.14 -14.62
C ASP A 661 -10.93 -27.52 -15.18
N VAL A 662 -9.88 -28.35 -15.28
CA VAL A 662 -8.59 -27.92 -15.82
C VAL A 662 -8.71 -27.70 -17.33
N LYS A 663 -8.47 -26.44 -17.74
CA LYS A 663 -8.41 -26.01 -19.14
C LYS A 663 -6.94 -26.06 -19.62
N SER A 664 -6.69 -26.53 -20.84
CA SER A 664 -5.34 -26.66 -21.41
C SER A 664 -5.33 -26.31 -22.89
N SER A 665 -4.69 -25.21 -23.24
CA SER A 665 -4.58 -24.68 -24.60
C SER A 665 -3.11 -24.63 -25.07
N PRO A 666 -2.80 -24.88 -26.34
CA PRO A 666 -1.42 -24.88 -26.80
C PRO A 666 -0.91 -23.47 -27.07
N VAL A 667 0.33 -23.16 -26.65
CA VAL A 667 0.96 -21.87 -27.00
C VAL A 667 1.26 -21.78 -28.51
N VAL A 668 1.54 -22.92 -29.16
CA VAL A 668 1.75 -23.03 -30.61
C VAL A 668 0.74 -24.02 -31.18
N ARG A 669 -0.07 -23.59 -32.15
CA ARG A 669 -1.10 -24.42 -32.79
C ARG A 669 -0.48 -25.71 -33.36
N PRO A 670 -0.93 -26.91 -32.93
CA PRO A 670 -0.37 -28.16 -33.42
C PRO A 670 -0.92 -28.53 -34.81
N ASP A 671 -0.12 -29.27 -35.57
CA ASP A 671 -0.46 -29.72 -36.94
C ASP A 671 -1.71 -30.61 -37.01
N ARG A 672 -2.11 -31.22 -35.89
CA ARG A 672 -3.28 -32.10 -35.78
C ARG A 672 -4.04 -31.84 -34.49
N ILE A 673 -5.36 -31.67 -34.59
CA ILE A 673 -6.27 -31.45 -33.45
C ILE A 673 -6.25 -32.64 -32.47
N ALA A 674 -6.20 -33.88 -32.98
CA ALA A 674 -6.13 -35.08 -32.15
C ALA A 674 -4.89 -35.09 -31.22
N SER A 675 -3.75 -34.54 -31.67
CA SER A 675 -2.56 -34.39 -30.83
C SER A 675 -2.76 -33.40 -29.69
N GLN A 676 -3.62 -32.39 -29.86
CA GLN A 676 -3.98 -31.48 -28.76
C GLN A 676 -4.87 -32.17 -27.73
N ILE A 677 -5.85 -32.95 -28.17
CA ILE A 677 -6.76 -33.67 -27.27
C ILE A 677 -5.97 -34.64 -26.38
N ALA A 678 -5.03 -35.40 -26.97
CA ALA A 678 -4.15 -36.29 -26.21
C ALA A 678 -3.26 -35.52 -25.19
N ARG A 679 -2.65 -34.40 -25.61
CA ARG A 679 -1.84 -33.55 -24.72
C ARG A 679 -2.67 -32.97 -23.57
N ALA A 680 -3.84 -32.41 -23.86
CA ALA A 680 -4.74 -31.86 -22.86
C ALA A 680 -5.21 -32.94 -21.85
N GLY A 681 -5.43 -34.19 -22.30
CA GLY A 681 -5.70 -35.31 -21.41
C GLY A 681 -4.56 -35.63 -20.45
N VAL A 682 -3.31 -35.66 -20.93
CA VAL A 682 -2.12 -35.85 -20.09
C VAL A 682 -1.96 -34.69 -19.10
N VAL A 683 -2.08 -33.45 -19.56
CA VAL A 683 -1.99 -32.25 -18.71
C VAL A 683 -3.06 -32.27 -17.62
N ARG A 684 -4.32 -32.53 -17.98
CA ARG A 684 -5.41 -32.66 -17.02
C ARG A 684 -5.07 -33.71 -15.97
N SER A 685 -4.71 -34.93 -16.37
CA SER A 685 -4.36 -36.01 -15.43
C SER A 685 -3.21 -35.65 -14.48
N LYS A 686 -2.20 -34.88 -14.95
CA LYS A 686 -1.10 -34.41 -14.09
C LYS A 686 -1.55 -33.30 -13.14
N MET A 687 -2.37 -32.35 -13.59
CA MET A 687 -2.90 -31.28 -12.74
C MET A 687 -3.93 -31.77 -11.72
N GLU A 688 -4.74 -32.77 -12.07
CA GLU A 688 -5.69 -33.41 -11.14
C GLU A 688 -4.99 -34.12 -9.97
N LYS A 689 -3.78 -34.67 -10.22
CA LYS A 689 -2.93 -35.27 -9.19
C LYS A 689 -2.12 -34.26 -8.38
N ALA A 690 -1.73 -33.14 -9.01
CA ALA A 690 -0.97 -32.08 -8.35
C ALA A 690 -1.86 -31.14 -7.50
N PHE A 691 -3.14 -31.02 -7.86
CA PHE A 691 -4.15 -30.22 -7.17
C PHE A 691 -5.38 -31.08 -6.87
N PRO A 692 -5.28 -32.03 -5.91
CA PRO A 692 -6.42 -32.81 -5.46
C PRO A 692 -7.43 -31.92 -4.73
N ASN A 693 -8.70 -32.34 -4.70
CA ASN A 693 -9.67 -31.75 -3.78
C ASN A 693 -9.27 -32.15 -2.36
N ARG A 694 -9.15 -31.17 -1.46
CA ARG A 694 -8.73 -31.41 -0.07
C ARG A 694 -9.48 -30.53 0.91
N VAL A 695 -9.34 -30.89 2.18
CA VAL A 695 -9.94 -30.19 3.32
C VAL A 695 -8.83 -29.90 4.31
N GLU A 696 -8.56 -28.61 4.52
CA GLU A 696 -7.59 -28.11 5.47
C GLU A 696 -8.29 -27.65 6.76
N PRO A 697 -7.63 -27.68 7.94
CA PRO A 697 -8.18 -27.01 9.11
C PRO A 697 -8.26 -25.50 8.88
N SER A 698 -9.37 -24.87 9.28
CA SER A 698 -9.49 -23.40 9.29
C SER A 698 -8.69 -22.76 10.42
N GLN A 699 -8.29 -23.55 11.42
CA GLN A 699 -7.47 -23.13 12.54
C GLN A 699 -5.97 -23.09 12.18
N VAL A 700 -5.38 -21.89 12.19
CA VAL A 700 -3.95 -21.66 11.99
C VAL A 700 -3.26 -21.47 13.34
N LYS A 701 -2.29 -22.35 13.65
CA LYS A 701 -1.45 -22.24 14.84
C LYS A 701 -0.33 -21.20 14.65
N ALA A 702 -0.24 -20.22 15.53
CA ALA A 702 0.84 -19.26 15.64
C ALA A 702 1.54 -19.40 17.00
N LYS A 703 2.87 -19.51 16.99
CA LYS A 703 3.69 -19.45 18.21
C LYS A 703 4.17 -18.02 18.39
N LEU A 704 3.92 -17.45 19.56
CA LEU A 704 4.53 -16.22 20.06
C LEU A 704 5.44 -16.58 21.24
N GLU A 705 6.26 -15.64 21.72
CA GLU A 705 7.32 -15.90 22.71
C GLU A 705 6.81 -16.72 23.92
N ASN A 706 5.73 -16.27 24.58
CA ASN A 706 5.22 -16.89 25.81
C ASN A 706 3.81 -17.49 25.65
N ARG A 707 3.29 -17.62 24.42
CA ARG A 707 1.95 -18.16 24.16
C ARG A 707 1.81 -18.82 22.79
N THR A 708 0.91 -19.77 22.68
CA THR A 708 0.41 -20.30 21.42
C THR A 708 -0.99 -19.75 21.16
N VAL A 709 -1.18 -19.24 19.95
CA VAL A 709 -2.44 -18.63 19.50
C VAL A 709 -3.01 -19.48 18.38
N TYR A 710 -4.30 -19.78 18.46
CA TYR A 710 -5.05 -20.47 17.43
C TYR A 710 -5.99 -19.48 16.77
N LEU A 711 -5.74 -19.21 15.49
CA LEU A 711 -6.47 -18.24 14.67
C LEU A 711 -7.44 -18.98 13.77
N HIS A 712 -8.73 -18.64 13.84
CA HIS A 712 -9.76 -19.33 13.06
C HIS A 712 -10.10 -18.51 11.81
N ILE A 713 -9.83 -19.06 10.62
CA ILE A 713 -10.28 -18.48 9.36
C ILE A 713 -11.78 -18.73 9.25
N THR A 714 -12.57 -17.66 9.19
CA THR A 714 -14.04 -17.70 9.16
C THR A 714 -14.61 -17.51 7.76
N ASP A 715 -13.88 -16.83 6.87
CA ASP A 715 -14.31 -16.59 5.49
C ASP A 715 -13.11 -16.43 4.53
N ILE A 716 -13.31 -16.84 3.27
CA ILE A 716 -12.35 -16.68 2.17
C ILE A 716 -13.16 -16.31 0.92
N LEU A 717 -12.96 -15.08 0.40
CA LEU A 717 -13.65 -14.55 -0.77
C LEU A 717 -12.66 -14.18 -1.87
N ALA A 718 -12.98 -14.51 -3.12
CA ALA A 718 -12.14 -14.28 -4.29
C ALA A 718 -12.88 -13.44 -5.35
N ASN A 719 -12.73 -12.12 -5.36
CA ASN A 719 -13.58 -11.21 -6.15
C ASN A 719 -12.78 -9.98 -6.65
N ASP A 720 -12.98 -9.58 -7.91
CA ASP A 720 -12.44 -8.36 -8.53
C ASP A 720 -10.91 -8.21 -8.36
N GLY A 721 -10.17 -9.30 -8.57
CA GLY A 721 -8.72 -9.37 -8.38
C GLY A 721 -8.26 -9.62 -6.95
N TRP A 722 -9.15 -9.67 -5.94
CA TRP A 722 -8.79 -9.79 -4.51
C TRP A 722 -9.12 -11.13 -3.88
N LEU A 723 -8.12 -11.74 -3.25
CA LEU A 723 -8.32 -12.78 -2.24
C LEU A 723 -8.42 -12.11 -0.86
N THR A 724 -9.61 -12.14 -0.26
CA THR A 724 -9.89 -11.68 1.10
C THR A 724 -9.99 -12.87 2.04
N VAL A 725 -9.21 -12.87 3.11
CA VAL A 725 -9.26 -13.87 4.19
C VAL A 725 -9.65 -13.16 5.48
N THR A 726 -10.71 -13.64 6.13
CA THR A 726 -11.21 -13.10 7.40
C THR A 726 -10.90 -14.08 8.52
N VAL A 727 -10.22 -13.61 9.56
CA VAL A 727 -9.92 -14.36 10.79
C VAL A 727 -10.86 -13.88 11.89
N GLY A 728 -11.59 -14.82 12.51
CA GLY A 728 -12.59 -14.56 13.53
C GLY A 728 -12.02 -14.12 14.89
N ASN A 729 -12.92 -13.73 15.78
CA ASN A 729 -12.63 -13.29 17.15
C ASN A 729 -12.57 -14.46 18.16
N ASP A 730 -12.86 -15.68 17.69
CA ASP A 730 -12.84 -16.95 18.41
C ASP A 730 -11.42 -17.50 18.63
N LEU A 731 -10.45 -16.59 18.76
CA LEU A 731 -9.05 -16.96 18.97
C LEU A 731 -8.86 -17.59 20.35
N THR A 732 -8.12 -18.71 20.40
CA THR A 732 -7.74 -19.39 21.65
C THR A 732 -6.28 -19.09 21.96
N VAL A 733 -5.98 -18.74 23.21
CA VAL A 733 -4.60 -18.48 23.69
C VAL A 733 -4.23 -19.50 24.76
N GLU A 734 -3.28 -20.37 24.42
CA GLU A 734 -2.57 -21.22 25.39
C GLU A 734 -1.34 -20.45 25.89
N LYS A 735 -1.32 -20.03 27.16
CA LYS A 735 -0.11 -19.47 27.78
C LYS A 735 0.83 -20.62 28.14
N HIS A 736 2.12 -20.44 27.87
CA HIS A 736 3.15 -21.34 28.38
C HIS A 736 3.72 -20.70 29.63
N ASP A 737 3.52 -21.33 30.78
CA ASP A 737 4.07 -20.82 32.05
C ASP A 737 5.60 -20.77 31.92
N GLU A 738 6.18 -19.57 32.02
CA GLU A 738 7.60 -19.44 32.27
C GLU A 738 7.88 -20.03 33.65
N VAL A 739 8.52 -21.20 33.68
CA VAL A 739 9.21 -21.67 34.88
C VAL A 739 10.26 -20.59 35.19
N PRO A 740 10.17 -19.87 36.32
CA PRO A 740 11.16 -18.86 36.64
C PRO A 740 12.54 -19.55 36.70
N PRO A 741 13.61 -18.88 36.23
CA PRO A 741 14.95 -19.45 36.30
C PRO A 741 15.22 -19.87 37.74
N ALA A 742 15.70 -21.10 37.91
CA ALA A 742 15.94 -21.67 39.22
C ALA A 742 16.77 -20.69 40.04
N VAL A 743 16.25 -20.29 41.21
CA VAL A 743 16.99 -19.46 42.15
C VAL A 743 18.26 -20.21 42.48
N GLU A 744 19.41 -19.71 42.01
CA GLU A 744 20.70 -20.25 42.45
C GLU A 744 20.74 -20.10 43.97
N GLU A 745 20.84 -21.22 44.68
CA GLU A 745 21.04 -21.21 46.12
C GLU A 745 22.31 -20.41 46.42
N THR A 746 22.13 -19.21 46.96
CA THR A 746 23.23 -18.40 47.47
C THR A 746 24.01 -19.24 48.47
N ALA A 747 25.22 -19.63 48.11
CA ALA A 747 26.04 -20.55 48.89
C ALA A 747 26.10 -20.11 50.35
N ALA A 748 25.69 -21.01 51.25
CA ALA A 748 25.74 -20.76 52.69
C ALA A 748 27.18 -20.47 53.11
N VAL A 749 27.40 -19.31 53.72
CA VAL A 749 28.66 -18.98 54.39
C VAL A 749 28.71 -19.80 55.69
N ASN A 750 29.69 -20.72 55.76
CA ASN A 750 30.16 -21.33 57.01
C ASN A 750 31.29 -20.48 57.62
#